data_AF-A0A839XNU5-F1
#
_entry.id   AF-A0A839XNU5-F1
#
_cell.length_a   1.000
_cell.length_b   1.000
_cell.length_c   1.000
_cell.angle_alpha   90.00
_cell.angle_beta   90.00
_cell.angle_gamma   90.00
#
_symmetry.space_group_name_H-M   'P 1'
#
loop_
_entity.id
_entity.type
_entity.pdbx_description
1 polymer ?
#
loop_
_entity_poly.entity_id
_entity_poly.type
_entity_poly.pdbx_seq_one_letter_code
_entity_poly.pdbx_strand_id
1 'polypeptide(L)'
;MAVSRSVRRGLAALAVLVTLPALTTPVNAQEWSDPGASGGGAHRESGQLARSGATPAATRLATSDENRQAGDQTGYPRQTRLREFPENPDDKAIKLGLTPYHDIAPQLNELQERSDRVSAEVVGRSTQGRDLYLVTLTAPESPAEAARQARWRELIEDDPSAAAGNERLAREYKAPVWINANIHGDEWEGTDGALDVIERLATSTDEADSDLLESTRIYLTVTNNPDGRVAGTRANAAGFDVNRDHISSTQPESRAVRDVLIETQPLVMIDEHGYTGTTLIEPGTPPHGRDYEYDLYIKHAYENALGMERAIGKLGHDETERADIPFRDFEPGEWDDWPPIFTPMYSIYHGAVGHTVEVPLRVNRGEYEQLPVEELRRRSDINRDVAGATITSAIDYAKSNRAELIDDQIETFRRGWAGEPQREIPDGYVPGFGEEDRYSAEFPRAYVIPAGDDQRSASAAARLVDHLVAHDVRVSRAEHTFHLDGQRYPKGSYVVDMHQPKRGLANAMLSAGQDISGDVPRMYDISGWSLGLLWGATVDVSADEAPAVRTSPVAAAGPTGSLPPPAKADLELALTDGADVQAVTYLLDRGVEVTRGDDGTLVVPASARSEAATAADRFGVTFTKAGRGPAGTALAAPVIAAAASADELAVLRGLGFEVRPISTAVLNEGFEFDDVSALLVSTGLDHDALTAEAKRRLQAFLDDGGGVITRGGGGAAFNEAAGLLPVTAVEGRGDANGVVSVTDGEGGVLDRAPAHSFVYSPVWFTGLADSVTAEQRYARDPLVAGHWLPGEAAGGPAEAAGEASVVSGVSAGGTRTVLFGTEPMFRDHPKGLYAQVADAVFWATS
;
A
#
# COMPACT_ATOMS: atom_id res chain seq x y z
N MET A 1 18.25 -60.96 -47.52
CA MET A 1 19.08 -59.93 -48.18
C MET A 1 18.17 -58.70 -48.35
N ALA A 2 18.11 -57.81 -47.36
CA ALA A 2 18.91 -56.58 -47.18
C ALA A 2 18.41 -55.41 -48.06
N VAL A 3 18.20 -54.14 -47.65
CA VAL A 3 18.24 -53.36 -46.39
C VAL A 3 17.71 -51.91 -46.70
N SER A 4 16.88 -51.32 -45.82
CA SER A 4 16.70 -49.88 -45.37
C SER A 4 16.46 -48.71 -46.37
N ARG A 5 15.84 -47.53 -46.07
CA ARG A 5 15.55 -46.74 -44.82
C ARG A 5 14.50 -45.61 -45.09
N SER A 6 13.39 -45.58 -44.31
CA SER A 6 12.70 -44.47 -43.56
C SER A 6 12.66 -42.99 -44.08
N VAL A 7 11.54 -42.23 -44.26
CA VAL A 7 10.29 -41.83 -43.47
C VAL A 7 10.44 -40.37 -42.92
N ARG A 8 9.70 -39.33 -43.41
CA ARG A 8 8.31 -38.82 -43.11
C ARG A 8 8.20 -38.16 -41.70
N ARG A 9 7.48 -37.04 -41.42
CA ARG A 9 6.24 -36.40 -41.93
C ARG A 9 6.06 -35.01 -41.28
N GLY A 10 5.34 -34.09 -41.96
CA GLY A 10 4.65 -32.93 -41.37
C GLY A 10 3.13 -33.06 -41.62
N LEU A 11 2.30 -32.41 -40.79
CA LEU A 11 0.83 -32.48 -40.86
C LEU A 11 0.18 -31.12 -40.58
N ALA A 12 -0.96 -30.92 -41.24
CA ALA A 12 -1.75 -29.71 -41.41
C ALA A 12 -2.72 -29.43 -40.24
N ALA A 13 -3.14 -28.17 -40.09
CA ALA A 13 -4.22 -27.72 -39.22
C ALA A 13 -5.44 -27.29 -40.06
N LEU A 14 -6.63 -27.65 -39.59
CA LEU A 14 -7.94 -27.38 -40.19
C LEU A 14 -8.83 -26.70 -39.13
N ALA A 15 -9.61 -25.69 -39.55
CA ALA A 15 -10.53 -24.92 -38.74
C ALA A 15 -11.93 -25.58 -38.62
N VAL A 16 -12.62 -25.37 -37.50
CA VAL A 16 -14.08 -25.52 -37.34
C VAL A 16 -14.61 -24.47 -36.35
N LEU A 17 -15.67 -23.76 -36.78
CA LEU A 17 -16.51 -22.82 -36.02
C LEU A 17 -17.38 -23.53 -34.97
N VAL A 18 -17.66 -22.84 -33.85
CA VAL A 18 -18.92 -23.01 -33.08
C VAL A 18 -19.49 -21.63 -32.74
N THR A 19 -20.74 -21.39 -33.15
CA THR A 19 -21.61 -20.26 -32.79
C THR A 19 -22.76 -20.78 -31.93
N LEU A 20 -23.13 -20.08 -30.85
CA LEU A 20 -24.46 -20.10 -30.19
C LEU A 20 -24.65 -18.78 -29.38
N PRO A 21 -25.89 -18.33 -29.10
CA PRO A 21 -26.29 -16.92 -29.15
C PRO A 21 -26.50 -16.27 -27.78
N ALA A 22 -26.30 -14.95 -27.74
CA ALA A 22 -26.70 -14.07 -26.65
C ALA A 22 -28.23 -13.84 -26.66
N LEU A 23 -28.87 -14.11 -25.52
CA LEU A 23 -30.19 -13.59 -25.17
C LEU A 23 -30.13 -13.20 -23.69
N THR A 24 -29.79 -11.94 -23.42
CA THR A 24 -30.01 -11.31 -22.11
C THR A 24 -31.30 -10.50 -22.19
N THR A 25 -32.28 -10.89 -21.39
CA THR A 25 -33.42 -10.04 -21.03
C THR A 25 -33.05 -9.20 -19.81
N PRO A 26 -33.46 -7.94 -19.72
CA PRO A 26 -33.11 -7.07 -18.61
C PRO A 26 -33.88 -7.48 -17.36
N VAL A 27 -33.18 -7.69 -16.24
CA VAL A 27 -33.80 -7.74 -14.92
C VAL A 27 -33.74 -6.33 -14.34
N ASN A 28 -34.92 -5.76 -14.08
CA ASN A 28 -35.13 -4.46 -13.48
C ASN A 28 -34.32 -4.29 -12.20
N ALA A 29 -33.45 -3.28 -12.17
CA ALA A 29 -32.96 -2.68 -10.93
C ALA A 29 -34.14 -1.96 -10.27
N GLN A 30 -34.52 -2.40 -9.07
CA GLN A 30 -35.55 -1.75 -8.28
C GLN A 30 -34.86 -0.95 -7.16
N GLU A 31 -35.18 0.35 -7.18
CA GLU A 31 -34.82 1.48 -6.32
C GLU A 31 -34.31 1.14 -4.91
N TRP A 32 -33.10 1.61 -4.60
CA TRP A 32 -32.66 1.90 -3.23
C TRP A 32 -32.61 3.41 -3.05
N SER A 33 -33.48 3.91 -2.17
CA SER A 33 -33.63 5.31 -1.81
C SER A 33 -32.59 5.71 -0.76
N ASP A 34 -31.75 6.66 -1.12
CA ASP A 34 -30.91 7.45 -0.23
C ASP A 34 -31.76 8.50 0.53
N PRO A 35 -31.47 8.75 1.81
CA PRO A 35 -31.56 10.11 2.32
C PRO A 35 -30.29 10.48 3.10
N GLY A 36 -29.59 11.50 2.60
CA GLY A 36 -28.49 12.13 3.32
C GLY A 36 -28.92 12.76 4.65
N ALA A 37 -28.05 12.63 5.65
CA ALA A 37 -27.67 13.65 6.64
C ALA A 37 -26.75 13.04 7.70
N SER A 38 -25.63 13.75 7.96
CA SER A 38 -24.87 13.79 9.23
C SER A 38 -24.40 12.47 9.86
N GLY A 39 -23.09 12.25 9.77
CA GLY A 39 -22.33 11.34 10.62
C GLY A 39 -20.95 11.15 10.03
N GLY A 40 -19.94 11.79 10.63
CA GLY A 40 -18.52 11.59 10.29
C GLY A 40 -18.09 10.18 10.65
N GLY A 41 -18.47 9.22 9.81
CA GLY A 41 -17.92 7.87 9.82
C GLY A 41 -16.71 7.84 8.90
N ALA A 42 -15.59 7.33 9.41
CA ALA A 42 -14.46 6.93 8.59
C ALA A 42 -14.98 6.18 7.36
N HIS A 43 -14.47 6.54 6.18
CA HIS A 43 -14.75 5.84 4.94
C HIS A 43 -14.25 4.39 5.06
N ARG A 44 -15.06 3.51 5.67
CA ARG A 44 -15.01 2.10 5.35
C ARG A 44 -15.31 2.03 3.86
N GLU A 45 -14.31 1.71 3.07
CA GLU A 45 -14.50 1.29 1.69
C GLU A 45 -15.62 0.25 1.71
N SER A 46 -16.79 0.61 1.19
CA SER A 46 -17.85 -0.34 0.91
C SER A 46 -17.26 -1.32 -0.11
N GLY A 47 -16.69 -2.41 0.38
CA GLY A 47 -15.80 -3.28 -0.36
C GLY A 47 -16.42 -3.67 -1.70
N GLN A 48 -15.76 -3.30 -2.79
CA GLN A 48 -16.10 -3.85 -4.10
C GLN A 48 -15.81 -5.35 -4.05
N LEU A 49 -16.87 -6.14 -3.93
CA LEU A 49 -16.80 -7.59 -4.02
C LEU A 49 -16.19 -7.98 -5.37
N ALA A 50 -15.04 -8.65 -5.33
CA ALA A 50 -14.40 -9.16 -6.54
C ALA A 50 -15.31 -10.18 -7.23
N ARG A 51 -15.83 -9.85 -8.41
CA ARG A 51 -16.42 -10.83 -9.32
C ARG A 51 -15.31 -11.60 -10.01
N SER A 52 -15.15 -12.87 -9.60
CA SER A 52 -14.43 -13.98 -10.24
C SER A 52 -13.19 -13.69 -11.11
N GLY A 53 -12.07 -14.33 -10.73
CA GLY A 53 -11.21 -15.03 -11.68
C GLY A 53 -10.03 -14.26 -12.28
N ALA A 54 -9.07 -13.83 -11.45
CA ALA A 54 -7.69 -13.71 -11.91
C ALA A 54 -6.73 -13.92 -10.73
N THR A 55 -5.85 -14.92 -10.87
CA THR A 55 -4.72 -15.16 -9.97
C THR A 55 -3.51 -14.41 -10.52
N PRO A 56 -2.97 -13.38 -9.84
CA PRO A 56 -1.67 -12.85 -10.22
C PRO A 56 -0.61 -13.81 -9.68
N ALA A 57 0.07 -14.53 -10.57
CA ALA A 57 1.31 -15.19 -10.21
C ALA A 57 2.35 -14.12 -9.89
N ALA A 58 2.61 -13.89 -8.61
CA ALA A 58 3.71 -13.05 -8.14
C ALA A 58 5.03 -13.65 -8.64
N THR A 59 5.54 -13.12 -9.75
CA THR A 59 6.90 -13.35 -10.19
C THR A 59 7.55 -11.97 -10.29
N ARG A 60 8.56 -11.72 -9.46
CA ARG A 60 9.56 -10.67 -9.71
C ARG A 60 10.26 -11.03 -11.03
N LEU A 61 9.70 -10.57 -12.13
CA LEU A 61 10.42 -10.39 -13.38
C LEU A 61 10.43 -8.88 -13.57
N ALA A 62 11.61 -8.26 -13.45
CA ALA A 62 11.89 -7.07 -14.23
C ALA A 62 11.55 -7.46 -15.67
N THR A 63 10.38 -7.04 -16.15
CA THR A 63 9.92 -7.47 -17.46
C THR A 63 10.80 -6.77 -18.48
N SER A 64 11.24 -7.52 -19.49
CA SER A 64 12.22 -7.12 -20.52
C SER A 64 11.85 -5.91 -21.39
N ASP A 65 10.85 -5.14 -21.00
CA ASP A 65 10.19 -4.11 -21.80
C ASP A 65 10.12 -2.74 -21.08
N GLU A 66 10.53 -2.64 -19.80
CA GLU A 66 10.89 -1.35 -19.19
C GLU A 66 12.05 -0.76 -20.00
N ASN A 67 11.85 0.45 -20.51
CA ASN A 67 12.81 1.10 -21.41
C ASN A 67 13.51 2.30 -20.75
N ARG A 68 13.01 2.75 -19.59
CA ARG A 68 13.75 3.67 -18.72
C ARG A 68 14.78 2.88 -17.91
N GLN A 69 16.02 3.33 -17.95
CA GLN A 69 17.05 2.82 -17.06
C GLN A 69 17.38 3.89 -16.01
N ALA A 70 17.24 3.53 -14.73
CA ALA A 70 17.63 4.36 -13.61
C ALA A 70 19.08 4.84 -13.80
N GLY A 71 19.30 6.15 -13.73
CA GLY A 71 20.63 6.74 -13.91
C GLY A 71 21.13 6.79 -15.35
N ASP A 72 20.29 6.59 -16.37
CA ASP A 72 20.66 6.86 -17.76
C ASP A 72 21.10 8.33 -17.95
N GLN A 73 22.23 8.53 -18.63
CA GLN A 73 22.87 9.82 -18.89
C GLN A 73 23.00 10.11 -20.39
N THR A 74 22.19 9.47 -21.23
CA THR A 74 22.18 9.65 -22.70
C THR A 74 21.74 11.03 -23.20
N GLY A 75 21.21 11.90 -22.31
CA GLY A 75 20.68 13.22 -22.66
C GLY A 75 19.16 13.22 -22.82
N TYR A 76 18.60 14.36 -23.20
CA TYR A 76 17.19 14.54 -23.53
C TYR A 76 17.08 15.29 -24.87
N PRO A 77 16.10 14.97 -25.73
CA PRO A 77 15.04 13.98 -25.51
C PRO A 77 15.55 12.56 -25.69
N ARG A 78 14.98 11.62 -24.93
CA ARG A 78 15.15 10.18 -25.13
C ARG A 78 13.99 9.68 -25.97
N GLN A 79 14.33 9.15 -27.13
CA GLN A 79 13.35 8.69 -28.10
C GLN A 79 13.09 7.20 -27.90
N THR A 80 11.87 6.87 -27.51
CA THR A 80 11.46 5.47 -27.37
C THR A 80 10.16 5.22 -28.13
N ARG A 81 10.07 4.06 -28.77
CA ARG A 81 8.81 3.62 -29.37
C ARG A 81 7.98 2.87 -28.33
N LEU A 82 6.91 3.50 -27.86
CA LEU A 82 5.97 2.90 -26.93
C LEU A 82 5.17 1.78 -27.60
N ARG A 83 4.79 0.79 -26.80
CA ARG A 83 3.89 -0.30 -27.24
C ARG A 83 2.49 0.26 -27.42
N GLU A 84 1.94 0.09 -28.62
CA GLU A 84 0.56 0.41 -28.91
C GLU A 84 -0.33 -0.78 -28.54
N PHE A 85 -1.39 -0.52 -27.78
CA PHE A 85 -2.37 -1.53 -27.39
C PHE A 85 -3.49 -1.60 -28.42
N PRO A 86 -4.12 -2.78 -28.62
CA PRO A 86 -5.30 -2.88 -29.48
C PRO A 86 -6.43 -1.97 -29.00
N GLU A 87 -7.21 -1.45 -29.95
CA GLU A 87 -8.43 -0.70 -29.67
C GLU A 87 -9.34 -1.48 -28.72
N ASN A 88 -9.76 -0.82 -27.65
CA ASN A 88 -10.72 -1.35 -26.69
C ASN A 88 -11.98 -0.46 -26.67
N PRO A 89 -13.06 -0.85 -27.34
CA PRO A 89 -14.29 -0.06 -27.39
C PRO A 89 -15.03 -0.02 -26.04
N ASP A 90 -14.67 -0.91 -25.10
CA ASP A 90 -15.26 -0.98 -23.76
C ASP A 90 -14.54 -0.07 -22.74
N ASP A 91 -13.50 0.66 -23.16
CA ASP A 91 -12.81 1.62 -22.31
C ASP A 91 -13.78 2.72 -21.85
N LYS A 92 -13.93 2.83 -20.52
CA LYS A 92 -14.92 3.71 -19.90
C LYS A 92 -14.68 5.19 -20.18
N ALA A 93 -13.45 5.60 -20.48
CA ALA A 93 -13.10 6.98 -20.83
C ALA A 93 -13.82 7.47 -22.12
N ILE A 94 -14.13 6.56 -23.05
CA ILE A 94 -14.74 6.90 -24.36
C ILE A 94 -16.11 7.58 -24.19
N LYS A 95 -16.92 7.09 -23.23
CA LYS A 95 -18.25 7.67 -22.95
C LYS A 95 -18.13 9.14 -22.54
N LEU A 96 -17.09 9.46 -21.76
CA LEU A 96 -16.79 10.78 -21.24
C LEU A 96 -16.18 11.72 -22.29
N GLY A 97 -15.88 11.23 -23.50
CA GLY A 97 -15.21 12.03 -24.52
C GLY A 97 -13.73 12.26 -24.26
N LEU A 98 -13.14 11.47 -23.33
CA LEU A 98 -11.74 11.54 -22.94
C LEU A 98 -10.91 10.51 -23.73
N THR A 99 -9.59 10.68 -23.68
CA THR A 99 -8.62 9.82 -24.39
C THR A 99 -8.65 8.41 -23.81
N PRO A 100 -9.02 7.38 -24.61
CA PRO A 100 -8.96 5.99 -24.15
C PRO A 100 -7.50 5.53 -24.03
N TYR A 101 -7.25 4.53 -23.19
CA TYR A 101 -5.89 4.10 -22.87
C TYR A 101 -5.08 3.65 -24.10
N HIS A 102 -5.74 3.00 -25.07
CA HIS A 102 -5.08 2.53 -26.29
C HIS A 102 -4.60 3.67 -27.22
N ASP A 103 -5.13 4.88 -27.08
CA ASP A 103 -4.75 6.05 -27.88
C ASP A 103 -3.60 6.87 -27.25
N ILE A 104 -3.29 6.65 -25.97
CA ILE A 104 -2.23 7.40 -25.27
C ILE A 104 -0.86 7.15 -25.92
N ALA A 105 -0.47 5.89 -26.11
CA ALA A 105 0.84 5.56 -26.70
C ALA A 105 1.01 6.08 -28.14
N PRO A 106 0.02 5.96 -29.06
CA PRO A 106 0.06 6.61 -30.36
C PRO A 106 0.31 8.13 -30.30
N GLN A 107 -0.41 8.86 -29.43
CA GLN A 107 -0.24 10.30 -29.29
C GLN A 107 1.18 10.65 -28.80
N LEU A 108 1.67 9.95 -27.78
CA LEU A 108 3.02 10.17 -27.24
C LEU A 108 4.13 9.78 -28.23
N ASN A 109 3.94 8.73 -29.04
CA ASN A 109 4.87 8.39 -30.13
C ASN A 109 4.92 9.52 -31.18
N GLU A 110 3.78 10.06 -31.61
CA GLU A 110 3.74 11.16 -32.57
C GLU A 110 4.42 12.43 -32.03
N LEU A 111 4.17 12.75 -30.75
CA LEU A 111 4.78 13.89 -30.08
C LEU A 111 6.30 13.79 -29.99
N GLN A 112 6.82 12.61 -29.66
CA GLN A 112 8.27 12.34 -29.66
C GLN A 112 8.89 12.55 -31.06
N GLU A 113 8.20 12.16 -32.13
CA GLU A 113 8.71 12.33 -33.51
C GLU A 113 8.75 13.81 -33.96
N ARG A 114 7.79 14.62 -33.48
CA ARG A 114 7.62 16.03 -33.87
C ARG A 114 8.37 17.02 -32.97
N SER A 115 8.68 16.66 -31.73
CA SER A 115 9.26 17.58 -30.73
C SER A 115 10.62 17.08 -30.23
N ASP A 116 11.58 18.00 -30.12
CA ASP A 116 12.87 17.74 -29.46
C ASP A 116 12.83 17.95 -27.94
N ARG A 117 11.64 18.14 -27.36
CA ARG A 117 11.45 18.41 -25.93
C ARG A 117 10.81 17.25 -25.17
N VAL A 118 10.32 16.23 -25.86
CA VAL A 118 9.50 15.15 -25.30
C VAL A 118 10.30 13.86 -25.24
N SER A 119 10.28 13.20 -24.08
CA SER A 119 10.69 11.80 -23.93
C SER A 119 9.56 11.03 -23.29
N ALA A 120 9.12 9.92 -23.88
CA ALA A 120 8.12 9.07 -23.27
C ALA A 120 8.68 7.67 -23.03
N GLU A 121 8.64 7.22 -21.79
CA GLU A 121 9.23 5.97 -21.33
C GLU A 121 8.19 5.14 -20.54
N VAL A 122 8.42 3.83 -20.47
CA VAL A 122 7.64 2.90 -19.64
C VAL A 122 8.40 2.69 -18.33
N VAL A 123 7.77 3.05 -17.21
CA VAL A 123 8.37 2.99 -15.86
C VAL A 123 7.89 1.82 -15.01
N GLY A 124 6.93 1.06 -15.53
CA GLY A 124 6.39 -0.11 -14.88
C GLY A 124 5.19 -0.65 -15.63
N ARG A 125 4.59 -1.70 -15.07
CA ARG A 125 3.37 -2.31 -15.60
C ARG A 125 2.33 -2.50 -14.51
N SER A 126 1.08 -2.31 -14.88
CA SER A 126 -0.06 -2.60 -14.02
C SER A 126 -0.21 -4.10 -13.76
N THR A 127 -1.11 -4.44 -12.85
CA THR A 127 -1.47 -5.82 -12.52
C THR A 127 -1.89 -6.64 -13.74
N GLN A 128 -2.58 -6.06 -14.73
CA GLN A 128 -2.95 -6.72 -15.99
C GLN A 128 -1.92 -6.50 -17.13
N GLY A 129 -0.77 -5.92 -16.83
CA GLY A 129 0.34 -5.76 -17.77
C GLY A 129 0.22 -4.59 -18.74
N ARG A 130 -0.60 -3.57 -18.42
CA ARG A 130 -0.63 -2.28 -19.14
C ARG A 130 0.59 -1.45 -18.74
N ASP A 131 1.15 -0.70 -19.68
CA ASP A 131 2.35 0.12 -19.43
C ASP A 131 1.99 1.40 -18.65
N LEU A 132 2.79 1.73 -17.63
CA LEU A 132 2.74 3.03 -16.95
C LEU A 132 3.71 3.97 -17.68
N TYR A 133 3.17 5.02 -18.29
CA TYR A 133 3.95 5.97 -19.08
C TYR A 133 4.42 7.15 -18.24
N LEU A 134 5.72 7.43 -18.31
CA LEU A 134 6.31 8.66 -17.80
C LEU A 134 6.77 9.52 -18.97
N VAL A 135 6.25 10.74 -19.03
CA VAL A 135 6.65 11.74 -20.02
C VAL A 135 7.58 12.75 -19.35
N THR A 136 8.76 12.97 -19.93
CA THR A 136 9.70 14.02 -19.51
C THR A 136 9.68 15.16 -20.54
N LEU A 137 9.41 16.37 -20.08
CA LEU A 137 9.45 17.62 -20.86
C LEU A 137 10.60 18.50 -20.37
N THR A 138 11.51 18.84 -21.29
CA THR A 138 12.66 19.71 -21.00
C THR A 138 13.21 20.27 -22.31
N ALA A 139 13.90 21.42 -22.25
CA ALA A 139 14.75 21.85 -23.35
C ALA A 139 15.83 20.77 -23.60
N PRO A 140 16.29 20.57 -24.85
CA PRO A 140 17.29 19.55 -25.18
C PRO A 140 18.52 19.60 -24.27
N GLU A 141 18.98 18.43 -23.85
CA GLU A 141 20.15 18.28 -23.00
C GLU A 141 21.12 17.28 -23.63
N SER A 142 22.38 17.68 -23.75
CA SER A 142 23.46 16.75 -24.08
C SER A 142 23.67 15.71 -22.98
N PRO A 143 24.32 14.57 -23.27
CA PRO A 143 24.71 13.60 -22.25
C PRO A 143 25.48 14.21 -21.07
N ALA A 144 26.34 15.20 -21.34
CA ALA A 144 27.14 15.86 -20.31
C ALA A 144 26.31 16.80 -19.41
N GLU A 145 25.23 17.37 -19.93
CA GLU A 145 24.26 18.16 -19.16
C GLU A 145 23.39 17.27 -18.30
N ALA A 146 22.80 16.22 -18.86
CA ALA A 146 22.01 15.26 -18.10
C ALA A 146 22.84 14.61 -16.97
N ALA A 147 24.09 14.20 -17.25
CA ALA A 147 25.01 13.68 -16.24
C ALA A 147 25.34 14.72 -15.16
N ARG A 148 25.37 16.02 -15.49
CA ARG A 148 25.62 17.09 -14.52
C ARG A 148 24.42 17.32 -13.61
N GLN A 149 23.20 17.31 -14.16
CA GLN A 149 21.96 17.37 -13.39
C GLN A 149 21.87 16.20 -12.40
N ALA A 150 22.16 14.97 -12.85
CA ALA A 150 22.18 13.79 -11.99
C ALA A 150 23.19 13.89 -10.83
N ARG A 151 24.42 14.35 -11.10
CA ARG A 151 25.41 14.58 -10.04
C ARG A 151 24.99 15.67 -9.05
N TRP A 152 24.25 16.69 -9.49
CA TRP A 152 23.74 17.72 -8.58
C TRP A 152 22.60 17.20 -7.71
N ARG A 153 21.69 16.40 -8.28
CA ARG A 153 20.67 15.67 -7.51
C ARG A 153 21.31 14.83 -6.39
N GLU A 154 22.30 14.00 -6.73
CA GLU A 154 23.07 13.20 -5.76
C GLU A 154 23.79 14.08 -4.73
N LEU A 155 24.41 15.20 -5.16
CA LEU A 155 25.09 16.12 -4.26
C LEU A 155 24.14 16.77 -3.25
N ILE A 156 22.94 17.16 -3.68
CA ILE A 156 21.89 17.73 -2.81
C ILE A 156 21.55 16.78 -1.68
N GLU A 157 21.42 15.48 -1.97
CA GLU A 157 21.05 14.46 -0.99
C GLU A 157 22.23 13.96 -0.12
N ASP A 158 23.38 13.67 -0.75
CA ASP A 158 24.50 12.99 -0.10
C ASP A 158 25.50 13.94 0.57
N ASP A 159 25.66 15.17 0.07
CA ASP A 159 26.49 16.22 0.67
C ASP A 159 25.82 17.60 0.53
N PRO A 160 24.69 17.80 1.24
CA PRO A 160 23.92 19.05 1.16
C PRO A 160 24.73 20.29 1.58
N SER A 161 25.75 20.14 2.44
CA SER A 161 26.62 21.25 2.80
C SER A 161 27.47 21.72 1.61
N ALA A 162 28.00 20.78 0.81
CA ALA A 162 28.67 21.12 -0.43
C ALA A 162 27.69 21.62 -1.51
N ALA A 163 26.47 21.09 -1.56
CA ALA A 163 25.42 21.56 -2.47
C ALA A 163 25.06 23.03 -2.21
N ALA A 164 24.83 23.41 -0.94
CA ALA A 164 24.52 24.78 -0.54
C ALA A 164 25.61 25.79 -0.95
N GLY A 165 26.88 25.36 -0.94
CA GLY A 165 28.02 26.19 -1.37
C GLY A 165 28.24 26.25 -2.88
N ASN A 166 27.46 25.53 -3.69
CA ASN A 166 27.71 25.36 -5.12
C ASN A 166 26.95 26.39 -5.96
N GLU A 167 27.59 27.53 -6.24
CA GLU A 167 26.97 28.60 -7.03
C GLU A 167 26.52 28.17 -8.44
N ARG A 168 27.19 27.17 -9.02
CA ARG A 168 26.84 26.69 -10.36
C ARG A 168 25.55 25.86 -10.31
N LEU A 169 25.41 24.99 -9.31
CA LEU A 169 24.18 24.25 -9.04
C LEU A 169 23.01 25.22 -8.86
N ALA A 170 23.16 26.21 -7.98
CA ALA A 170 22.12 27.21 -7.71
C ALA A 170 21.61 27.89 -9.00
N ARG A 171 22.51 28.19 -9.96
CA ARG A 171 22.16 28.82 -11.25
C ARG A 171 21.65 27.87 -12.33
N GLU A 172 22.19 26.65 -12.42
CA GLU A 172 22.00 25.77 -13.59
C GLU A 172 21.22 24.48 -13.31
N TYR A 173 20.96 24.10 -12.05
CA TYR A 173 20.21 22.87 -11.73
C TYR A 173 18.74 23.00 -12.16
N LYS A 174 18.25 22.23 -13.12
CA LYS A 174 16.86 22.40 -13.55
C LYS A 174 15.90 21.95 -12.45
N ALA A 175 14.82 22.71 -12.21
CA ALA A 175 13.80 22.34 -11.23
C ALA A 175 13.07 21.06 -11.67
N PRO A 176 13.18 19.93 -10.97
CA PRO A 176 12.33 18.78 -11.22
C PRO A 176 10.91 19.05 -10.69
N VAL A 177 9.90 18.91 -11.54
CA VAL A 177 8.47 18.99 -11.17
C VAL A 177 7.81 17.71 -11.62
N TRP A 178 6.97 17.11 -10.78
CA TRP A 178 6.31 15.86 -11.11
C TRP A 178 4.79 15.96 -10.95
N ILE A 179 4.08 15.45 -11.94
CA ILE A 179 2.62 15.32 -11.96
C ILE A 179 2.29 13.85 -12.05
N ASN A 180 1.52 13.34 -11.09
CA ASN A 180 0.94 12.02 -11.12
C ASN A 180 -0.55 12.16 -11.43
N ALA A 181 -1.04 11.42 -12.42
CA ALA A 181 -2.45 11.47 -12.81
C ALA A 181 -3.10 10.09 -12.73
N ASN A 182 -4.39 10.09 -12.37
CA ASN A 182 -5.28 8.93 -12.48
C ASN A 182 -4.76 7.72 -11.65
N ILE A 183 -4.36 7.99 -10.41
CA ILE A 183 -4.06 6.96 -9.39
C ILE A 183 -5.33 6.19 -9.00
N HIS A 184 -6.47 6.87 -8.95
CA HIS A 184 -7.78 6.22 -8.96
C HIS A 184 -8.26 6.08 -10.40
N GLY A 185 -8.59 4.87 -10.80
CA GLY A 185 -8.91 4.58 -12.20
C GLY A 185 -10.17 5.30 -12.70
N ASP A 186 -11.19 5.44 -11.85
CA ASP A 186 -12.47 6.11 -12.17
C ASP A 186 -12.45 7.63 -12.00
N GLU A 187 -11.26 8.25 -11.99
CA GLU A 187 -11.02 9.70 -11.95
C GLU A 187 -10.16 10.08 -13.16
N TRP A 188 -10.80 10.27 -14.32
CA TRP A 188 -10.13 10.20 -15.63
C TRP A 188 -9.43 11.50 -16.05
N GLU A 189 -9.92 12.65 -15.63
CA GLU A 189 -9.65 13.94 -16.26
C GLU A 189 -8.22 14.46 -16.07
N GLY A 190 -7.56 14.08 -14.96
CA GLY A 190 -6.16 14.41 -14.72
C GLY A 190 -5.23 13.92 -15.85
N THR A 191 -5.54 12.76 -16.46
CA THR A 191 -4.78 12.23 -17.61
C THR A 191 -4.87 13.16 -18.83
N ASP A 192 -6.08 13.63 -19.16
CA ASP A 192 -6.31 14.45 -20.35
C ASP A 192 -5.81 15.90 -20.12
N GLY A 193 -5.92 16.42 -18.90
CA GLY A 193 -5.27 17.68 -18.52
C GLY A 193 -3.74 17.62 -18.61
N ALA A 194 -3.15 16.50 -18.20
CA ALA A 194 -1.71 16.24 -18.38
C ALA A 194 -1.31 16.15 -19.86
N LEU A 195 -2.11 15.45 -20.69
CA LEU A 195 -1.87 15.36 -22.14
C LEU A 195 -1.94 16.73 -22.83
N ASP A 196 -2.84 17.62 -22.41
CA ASP A 196 -2.91 18.99 -22.93
C ASP A 196 -1.67 19.81 -22.61
N VAL A 197 -1.17 19.71 -21.37
CA VAL A 197 0.06 20.39 -20.97
C VAL A 197 1.27 19.82 -21.73
N ILE A 198 1.31 18.51 -21.94
CA ILE A 198 2.34 17.85 -22.76
C ILE A 198 2.31 18.41 -24.19
N GLU A 199 1.15 18.38 -24.86
CA GLU A 199 1.02 18.86 -26.24
C GLU A 199 1.40 20.35 -26.35
N ARG A 200 0.94 21.19 -25.42
CA ARG A 200 1.29 22.61 -25.37
C ARG A 200 2.80 22.79 -25.31
N LEU A 201 3.47 22.24 -24.29
CA LEU A 201 4.90 22.47 -24.07
C LEU A 201 5.77 21.81 -25.14
N ALA A 202 5.32 20.70 -25.72
CA ALA A 202 5.99 20.03 -26.82
C ALA A 202 5.99 20.86 -28.12
N THR A 203 4.93 21.62 -28.38
CA THR A 203 4.70 22.29 -29.67
C THR A 203 4.74 23.83 -29.61
N SER A 204 4.73 24.41 -28.40
CA SER A 204 4.67 25.86 -28.20
C SER A 204 5.88 26.59 -28.77
N THR A 205 5.59 27.69 -29.45
CA THR A 205 6.56 28.67 -29.94
C THR A 205 6.68 29.88 -29.03
N ASP A 206 5.98 29.89 -27.89
CA ASP A 206 6.03 31.00 -26.95
C ASP A 206 7.38 31.01 -26.20
N GLU A 207 7.96 32.20 -26.09
CA GLU A 207 9.26 32.40 -25.40
C GLU A 207 9.15 31.99 -23.92
N ALA A 208 8.02 32.26 -23.28
CA ALA A 208 7.79 31.91 -21.88
C ALA A 208 7.86 30.39 -21.60
N ASP A 209 7.32 29.57 -22.50
CA ASP A 209 7.35 28.10 -22.41
C ASP A 209 8.76 27.56 -22.70
N SER A 210 9.48 28.18 -23.64
CA SER A 210 10.86 27.82 -23.94
C SER A 210 11.78 28.13 -22.74
N ASP A 211 11.66 29.33 -22.16
CA ASP A 211 12.39 29.76 -20.95
C ASP A 211 12.06 28.88 -19.74
N LEU A 212 10.80 28.43 -19.62
CA LEU A 212 10.39 27.46 -18.60
C LEU A 212 11.17 26.15 -18.76
N LEU A 213 11.19 25.55 -19.95
CA LEU A 213 11.85 24.27 -20.21
C LEU A 213 13.40 24.35 -20.16
N GLU A 214 13.99 25.54 -20.28
CA GLU A 214 15.42 25.77 -20.04
C GLU A 214 15.80 25.65 -18.56
N SER A 215 14.88 25.98 -17.65
CA SER A 215 15.12 26.04 -16.20
C SER A 215 14.41 24.94 -15.39
N THR A 216 13.51 24.19 -16.02
CA THR A 216 12.65 23.17 -15.39
C THR A 216 12.70 21.87 -16.19
N ARG A 217 12.60 20.73 -15.49
CA ARG A 217 12.34 19.43 -16.09
C ARG A 217 11.04 18.87 -15.50
N ILE A 218 10.04 18.71 -16.34
CA ILE A 218 8.69 18.34 -15.92
C ILE A 218 8.51 16.86 -16.24
N TYR A 219 8.00 16.11 -15.26
CA TYR A 219 7.72 14.69 -15.37
C TYR A 219 6.20 14.48 -15.20
N LEU A 220 5.58 13.68 -16.06
CA LEU A 220 4.16 13.38 -15.98
C LEU A 220 3.93 11.87 -16.06
N THR A 221 3.46 11.27 -14.98
CA THR A 221 2.87 9.91 -15.01
C THR A 221 1.46 10.05 -15.56
N VAL A 222 1.27 9.71 -16.83
CA VAL A 222 0.03 10.01 -17.57
C VAL A 222 -1.18 9.24 -17.02
N THR A 223 -0.95 8.00 -16.59
CA THR A 223 -1.95 7.17 -15.90
C THR A 223 -1.23 6.22 -14.95
N ASN A 224 -1.48 6.37 -13.66
CA ASN A 224 -0.91 5.52 -12.63
C ASN A 224 -1.68 4.20 -12.51
N ASN A 225 -3.01 4.22 -12.64
CA ASN A 225 -3.86 3.03 -12.58
C ASN A 225 -4.60 2.78 -13.90
N PRO A 226 -3.89 2.36 -14.98
CA PRO A 226 -4.50 2.15 -16.29
C PRO A 226 -5.52 1.00 -16.32
N ASP A 227 -5.40 0.03 -15.40
CA ASP A 227 -6.37 -1.07 -15.31
C ASP A 227 -7.72 -0.58 -14.78
N GLY A 228 -7.70 0.16 -13.67
CA GLY A 228 -8.88 0.80 -13.12
C GLY A 228 -9.48 1.82 -14.09
N ARG A 229 -8.64 2.57 -14.82
CA ARG A 229 -9.07 3.53 -15.85
C ARG A 229 -9.94 2.90 -16.92
N VAL A 230 -9.45 1.81 -17.51
CA VAL A 230 -10.16 1.10 -18.56
C VAL A 230 -11.45 0.47 -18.01
N ALA A 231 -11.41 -0.07 -16.79
CA ALA A 231 -12.56 -0.72 -16.16
C ALA A 231 -13.61 0.26 -15.59
N GLY A 232 -13.21 1.51 -15.32
CA GLY A 232 -13.99 2.49 -14.56
C GLY A 232 -14.14 2.11 -13.09
N THR A 233 -13.05 1.64 -12.48
CA THR A 233 -12.97 1.35 -11.04
C THR A 233 -11.91 2.21 -10.36
N ARG A 234 -12.20 2.67 -9.15
CA ARG A 234 -11.23 3.38 -8.31
C ARG A 234 -9.96 2.57 -8.07
N ALA A 235 -10.16 1.35 -7.56
CA ALA A 235 -9.08 0.42 -7.24
C ALA A 235 -8.38 -0.11 -8.50
N ASN A 236 -7.15 -0.61 -8.34
CA ASN A 236 -6.44 -1.33 -9.40
C ASN A 236 -7.08 -2.70 -9.66
N ALA A 237 -6.57 -3.46 -10.64
CA ALA A 237 -7.12 -4.78 -10.95
C ALA A 237 -6.94 -5.84 -9.86
N ALA A 238 -6.08 -5.60 -8.86
CA ALA A 238 -5.97 -6.44 -7.66
C ALA A 238 -7.00 -6.06 -6.57
N GLY A 239 -7.74 -4.96 -6.76
CA GLY A 239 -8.75 -4.46 -5.82
C GLY A 239 -8.19 -3.57 -4.71
N PHE A 240 -6.98 -3.05 -4.87
CA PHE A 240 -6.36 -2.13 -3.91
C PHE A 240 -6.59 -0.67 -4.31
N ASP A 241 -6.89 0.18 -3.32
CA ASP A 241 -6.72 1.62 -3.46
C ASP A 241 -5.22 1.95 -3.46
N VAL A 242 -4.70 2.35 -4.62
CA VAL A 242 -3.27 2.64 -4.84
C VAL A 242 -2.83 3.86 -4.00
N ASN A 243 -3.74 4.82 -3.77
CA ASN A 243 -3.50 5.98 -2.92
C ASN A 243 -3.66 5.64 -1.42
N ARG A 244 -3.51 4.37 -1.03
CA ARG A 244 -3.37 3.90 0.36
C ARG A 244 -2.17 2.99 0.54
N ASP A 245 -1.37 2.80 -0.50
CA ASP A 245 -0.37 1.75 -0.58
C ASP A 245 1.06 2.28 -0.62
N HIS A 246 1.34 3.58 -0.72
CA HIS A 246 2.70 4.08 -1.00
C HIS A 246 3.77 3.52 -0.05
N ILE A 247 3.60 3.69 1.25
CA ILE A 247 4.58 3.22 2.23
C ILE A 247 4.65 1.69 2.35
N SER A 248 3.58 0.95 2.07
CA SER A 248 3.61 -0.52 2.09
C SER A 248 4.09 -1.11 0.78
N SER A 249 3.96 -0.35 -0.32
CA SER A 249 4.41 -0.67 -1.67
C SER A 249 4.09 -2.11 -2.06
N THR A 250 2.83 -2.51 -1.92
CA THR A 250 2.35 -3.87 -2.18
C THR A 250 1.97 -4.05 -3.65
N GLN A 251 1.50 -2.99 -4.30
CA GLN A 251 1.05 -2.98 -5.69
C GLN A 251 2.18 -2.63 -6.67
N PRO A 252 2.16 -3.20 -7.89
CA PRO A 252 3.16 -2.86 -8.90
C PRO A 252 3.09 -1.38 -9.32
N GLU A 253 1.88 -0.80 -9.35
CA GLU A 253 1.67 0.60 -9.68
C GLU A 253 2.32 1.53 -8.64
N SER A 254 2.12 1.27 -7.34
CA SER A 254 2.72 2.06 -6.25
C SER A 254 4.25 1.97 -6.23
N ARG A 255 4.83 0.79 -6.51
CA ARG A 255 6.29 0.62 -6.62
C ARG A 255 6.88 1.44 -7.76
N ALA A 256 6.26 1.39 -8.95
CA ALA A 256 6.74 2.15 -10.10
C ALA A 256 6.72 3.67 -9.81
N VAL A 257 5.65 4.16 -9.21
CA VAL A 257 5.49 5.59 -8.86
C VAL A 257 6.42 6.02 -7.73
N ARG A 258 6.67 5.17 -6.73
CA ARG A 258 7.72 5.39 -5.73
C ARG A 258 9.09 5.53 -6.38
N ASP A 259 9.43 4.64 -7.31
CA ASP A 259 10.73 4.64 -7.98
C ASP A 259 10.88 5.91 -8.86
N VAL A 260 9.82 6.35 -9.54
CA VAL A 260 9.80 7.64 -10.25
C VAL A 260 10.05 8.81 -9.29
N LEU A 261 9.42 8.85 -8.13
CA LEU A 261 9.63 9.90 -7.14
C LEU A 261 11.08 9.95 -6.68
N ILE A 262 11.64 8.79 -6.28
CA ILE A 262 13.04 8.66 -5.86
C ILE A 262 13.98 9.13 -6.96
N GLU A 263 13.77 8.66 -8.19
CA GLU A 263 14.64 9.00 -9.32
C GLU A 263 14.54 10.47 -9.73
N THR A 264 13.36 11.07 -9.66
CA THR A 264 13.15 12.44 -10.14
C THR A 264 13.49 13.48 -9.08
N GLN A 265 13.40 13.13 -7.79
CA GLN A 265 13.62 14.01 -6.64
C GLN A 265 12.91 15.37 -6.83
N PRO A 266 11.58 15.39 -7.02
CA PRO A 266 10.85 16.60 -7.40
C PRO A 266 10.93 17.67 -6.31
N LEU A 267 10.89 18.94 -6.72
CA LEU A 267 10.71 20.09 -5.82
C LEU A 267 9.22 20.36 -5.58
N VAL A 268 8.39 20.10 -6.58
CA VAL A 268 6.93 20.22 -6.52
C VAL A 268 6.31 18.96 -7.11
N MET A 269 5.31 18.43 -6.42
CA MET A 269 4.56 17.24 -6.82
C MET A 269 3.05 17.54 -6.76
N ILE A 270 2.31 17.18 -7.81
CA ILE A 270 0.83 17.16 -7.78
C ILE A 270 0.34 15.76 -8.09
N ASP A 271 -0.62 15.28 -7.30
CA ASP A 271 -1.47 14.13 -7.62
C ASP A 271 -2.86 14.63 -8.03
N GLU A 272 -3.28 14.32 -9.26
CA GLU A 272 -4.57 14.74 -9.81
C GLU A 272 -5.66 13.67 -9.59
N HIS A 273 -6.74 14.07 -8.93
CA HIS A 273 -7.86 13.26 -8.41
C HIS A 273 -9.24 13.85 -8.74
N GLY A 274 -10.31 13.13 -8.37
CA GLY A 274 -11.68 13.62 -8.28
C GLY A 274 -12.56 12.77 -7.33
N TYR A 275 -13.69 13.21 -6.76
CA TYR A 275 -14.36 14.48 -6.94
C TYR A 275 -14.98 14.94 -5.62
N THR A 276 -14.78 16.20 -5.28
CA THR A 276 -15.19 16.81 -3.99
C THR A 276 -16.34 17.81 -4.11
N GLY A 277 -16.92 18.00 -5.30
CA GLY A 277 -18.01 18.96 -5.54
C GLY A 277 -17.52 20.39 -5.79
N THR A 278 -16.60 20.87 -4.94
CA THR A 278 -15.75 22.05 -5.17
C THR A 278 -14.33 21.55 -5.42
N THR A 279 -13.53 22.23 -6.24
CA THR A 279 -12.11 21.87 -6.39
C THR A 279 -11.42 21.93 -5.02
N LEU A 280 -10.80 20.83 -4.57
CA LEU A 280 -10.00 20.81 -3.34
C LEU A 280 -8.52 20.84 -3.71
N ILE A 281 -7.73 21.66 -3.00
CA ILE A 281 -6.30 21.84 -3.24
C ILE A 281 -5.59 21.85 -1.88
N GLU A 282 -4.77 20.84 -1.60
CA GLU A 282 -3.96 20.79 -0.38
C GLU A 282 -2.98 21.98 -0.27
N PRO A 283 -2.61 22.43 0.94
CA PRO A 283 -2.32 21.63 2.16
C PRO A 283 -3.52 21.14 2.98
N GLY A 284 -3.31 20.06 3.74
CA GLY A 284 -4.30 19.39 4.60
C GLY A 284 -4.59 20.09 5.93
N THR A 285 -5.59 19.60 6.66
CA THR A 285 -5.87 19.98 8.07
C THR A 285 -4.95 19.23 9.03
N PRO A 286 -4.76 19.67 10.28
CA PRO A 286 -4.18 18.81 11.31
C PRO A 286 -5.05 17.55 11.54
N PRO A 287 -4.46 16.42 11.98
CA PRO A 287 -3.07 16.30 12.44
C PRO A 287 -2.08 16.24 11.28
N HIS A 288 -0.90 16.84 11.47
CA HIS A 288 0.15 16.85 10.45
C HIS A 288 1.20 15.79 10.70
N GLY A 289 1.73 15.21 9.62
CA GLY A 289 2.80 14.21 9.73
C GLY A 289 3.98 14.73 10.53
N ARG A 290 4.15 14.18 11.74
CA ARG A 290 5.12 14.70 12.73
C ARG A 290 6.59 14.60 12.30
N ASP A 291 6.87 13.81 11.27
CA ASP A 291 8.22 13.52 10.75
C ASP A 291 8.63 14.44 9.59
N TYR A 292 7.78 15.41 9.22
CA TYR A 292 8.06 16.39 8.16
C TYR A 292 8.94 17.55 8.65
N GLU A 293 9.77 18.11 7.76
CA GLU A 293 10.35 19.45 7.98
C GLU A 293 9.30 20.51 7.59
N TYR A 294 8.23 20.60 8.40
CA TYR A 294 6.99 21.29 8.01
C TYR A 294 7.17 22.80 7.81
N ASP A 295 8.17 23.43 8.46
CA ASP A 295 8.52 24.85 8.26
C ASP A 295 8.98 25.13 6.82
N LEU A 296 9.66 24.17 6.20
CA LEU A 296 10.14 24.28 4.82
C LEU A 296 9.00 24.00 3.82
N TYR A 297 8.06 23.13 4.19
CA TYR A 297 6.93 22.74 3.34
C TYR A 297 5.80 23.78 3.30
N ILE A 298 5.25 24.16 4.48
CA ILE A 298 3.93 24.82 4.54
C ILE A 298 3.93 26.22 3.90
N LYS A 299 5.05 26.95 3.98
CA LYS A 299 5.21 28.27 3.33
C LYS A 299 5.06 28.19 1.81
N HIS A 300 5.47 27.07 1.21
CA HIS A 300 5.37 26.85 -0.22
C HIS A 300 4.02 26.23 -0.60
N ALA A 301 3.59 25.21 0.13
CA ALA A 301 2.31 24.54 -0.11
C ALA A 301 1.14 25.54 -0.10
N TYR A 302 1.07 26.38 0.94
CA TYR A 302 -0.04 27.34 1.05
C TYR A 302 -0.04 28.37 -0.08
N GLU A 303 1.10 28.97 -0.43
CA GLU A 303 1.18 29.96 -1.51
C GLU A 303 0.94 29.35 -2.90
N ASN A 304 1.40 28.12 -3.13
CA ASN A 304 1.15 27.39 -4.37
C ASN A 304 -0.34 27.04 -4.54
N ALA A 305 -1.00 26.59 -3.46
CA ALA A 305 -2.43 26.32 -3.43
C ALA A 305 -3.27 27.56 -3.78
N LEU A 306 -2.94 28.72 -3.19
CA LEU A 306 -3.56 30.00 -3.56
C LEU A 306 -3.30 30.39 -5.02
N GLY A 307 -2.13 30.00 -5.57
CA GLY A 307 -1.81 30.15 -6.99
C GLY A 307 -2.76 29.35 -7.88
N MET A 308 -2.94 28.06 -7.55
CA MET A 308 -3.84 27.16 -8.26
C MET A 308 -5.31 27.59 -8.15
N GLU A 309 -5.77 28.01 -6.96
CA GLU A 309 -7.11 28.59 -6.76
C GLU A 309 -7.35 29.79 -7.70
N ARG A 310 -6.37 30.70 -7.81
CA ARG A 310 -6.45 31.84 -8.75
C ARG A 310 -6.40 31.42 -10.21
N ALA A 311 -5.77 30.29 -10.54
CA ALA A 311 -5.69 29.78 -11.90
C ALA A 311 -7.03 29.19 -12.34
N ILE A 312 -7.65 28.36 -11.50
CA ILE A 312 -8.96 27.77 -11.79
C ILE A 312 -10.05 28.84 -11.89
N GLY A 313 -10.01 29.88 -11.04
CA GLY A 313 -10.99 30.98 -11.08
C GLY A 313 -10.95 31.82 -12.35
N LYS A 314 -9.93 31.66 -13.20
CA LYS A 314 -9.83 32.31 -14.53
C LYS A 314 -10.46 31.50 -15.65
N LEU A 315 -10.86 30.25 -15.41
CA LEU A 315 -11.45 29.38 -16.43
C LEU A 315 -12.84 29.87 -16.86
N GLY A 316 -13.55 30.58 -15.97
CA GLY A 316 -14.83 31.21 -16.28
C GLY A 316 -16.03 30.25 -16.24
N HIS A 317 -15.88 29.10 -15.60
CA HIS A 317 -16.98 28.18 -15.28
C HIS A 317 -17.54 28.50 -13.88
N ASP A 318 -18.85 28.43 -13.71
CA ASP A 318 -19.51 28.67 -12.40
C ASP A 318 -18.95 27.71 -11.32
N GLU A 319 -18.62 26.47 -11.71
CA GLU A 319 -18.05 25.44 -10.83
C GLU A 319 -16.61 25.72 -10.39
N THR A 320 -15.95 26.72 -10.98
CA THR A 320 -14.54 27.07 -10.70
C THR A 320 -14.40 28.40 -9.96
N GLU A 321 -15.51 29.01 -9.53
CA GLU A 321 -15.50 30.30 -8.81
C GLU A 321 -14.78 30.27 -7.46
N ARG A 322 -14.58 29.08 -6.89
CA ARG A 322 -13.92 28.84 -5.60
C ARG A 322 -13.16 27.51 -5.62
N ALA A 323 -12.06 27.44 -4.86
CA ALA A 323 -11.47 26.19 -4.38
C ALA A 323 -11.62 26.09 -2.86
N ASP A 324 -11.61 24.87 -2.34
CA ASP A 324 -11.41 24.59 -0.92
C ASP A 324 -9.94 24.24 -0.69
N ILE A 325 -9.27 24.98 0.20
CA ILE A 325 -7.94 24.66 0.68
C ILE A 325 -8.11 24.11 2.10
N PRO A 326 -7.98 22.80 2.35
CA PRO A 326 -8.37 22.19 3.62
C PRO A 326 -7.75 22.87 4.85
N PHE A 327 -6.45 23.17 4.80
CA PHE A 327 -5.75 23.94 5.83
C PHE A 327 -6.44 25.27 6.21
N ARG A 328 -7.07 25.94 5.24
CA ARG A 328 -7.74 27.23 5.42
C ARG A 328 -9.23 27.09 5.75
N ASP A 329 -9.88 26.10 5.15
CA ASP A 329 -11.34 26.08 5.00
C ASP A 329 -12.04 24.97 5.79
N PHE A 330 -11.32 23.94 6.24
CA PHE A 330 -11.89 22.76 6.91
C PHE A 330 -11.52 22.70 8.39
N GLU A 331 -12.30 21.94 9.16
CA GLU A 331 -12.03 21.73 10.58
C GLU A 331 -10.93 20.66 10.80
N PRO A 332 -10.18 20.71 11.90
CA PRO A 332 -9.21 19.67 12.26
C PRO A 332 -9.76 18.24 12.17
N GLY A 333 -8.99 17.38 11.50
CA GLY A 333 -9.27 15.96 11.27
C GLY A 333 -10.20 15.67 10.09
N GLU A 334 -10.63 16.67 9.30
CA GLU A 334 -11.48 16.44 8.13
C GLU A 334 -10.71 15.94 6.90
N TRP A 335 -9.49 16.43 6.70
CA TRP A 335 -8.67 16.10 5.53
C TRP A 335 -7.19 16.19 5.91
N ASP A 336 -6.71 15.20 6.65
CA ASP A 336 -5.37 15.25 7.25
C ASP A 336 -4.25 14.74 6.34
N ASP A 337 -3.03 15.22 6.61
CA ASP A 337 -1.79 14.83 5.93
C ASP A 337 -0.83 14.03 6.83
N TRP A 338 -1.39 13.43 7.90
CA TRP A 338 -0.68 12.56 8.83
C TRP A 338 -0.09 11.30 8.19
N PRO A 339 -0.83 10.51 7.39
CA PRO A 339 -0.39 9.18 7.01
C PRO A 339 0.58 9.25 5.82
N PRO A 340 1.71 8.52 5.85
CA PRO A 340 2.70 8.52 4.77
C PRO A 340 2.28 7.63 3.57
N ILE A 341 0.98 7.47 3.34
CA ILE A 341 0.40 6.48 2.41
C ILE A 341 -0.12 7.09 1.11
N PHE A 342 -0.30 8.42 1.10
CA PHE A 342 -0.72 9.19 -0.06
C PHE A 342 0.51 9.63 -0.86
N THR A 343 0.43 9.70 -2.20
CA THR A 343 1.57 10.10 -3.03
C THR A 343 2.14 11.48 -2.63
N PRO A 344 1.32 12.52 -2.43
CA PRO A 344 1.81 13.84 -2.04
C PRO A 344 2.52 13.83 -0.68
N MET A 345 1.92 13.19 0.33
CA MET A 345 2.47 13.10 1.69
C MET A 345 3.77 12.30 1.70
N TYR A 346 3.84 11.22 0.93
CA TYR A 346 5.08 10.45 0.74
C TYR A 346 6.18 11.32 0.11
N SER A 347 5.84 12.22 -0.82
CA SER A 347 6.80 13.11 -1.48
C SER A 347 7.44 14.14 -0.54
N ILE A 348 6.75 14.56 0.53
CA ILE A 348 7.26 15.52 1.52
C ILE A 348 8.52 14.97 2.19
N TYR A 349 8.60 13.65 2.43
CA TYR A 349 9.80 13.01 2.99
C TYR A 349 11.04 13.07 2.07
N HIS A 350 10.83 13.35 0.79
CA HIS A 350 11.88 13.56 -0.20
C HIS A 350 12.17 15.05 -0.43
N GLY A 351 11.66 15.93 0.44
CA GLY A 351 11.84 17.38 0.36
C GLY A 351 11.07 18.04 -0.77
N ALA A 352 9.96 17.44 -1.21
CA ALA A 352 9.06 18.01 -2.21
C ALA A 352 7.90 18.79 -1.54
N VAL A 353 7.34 19.75 -2.28
CA VAL A 353 6.06 20.38 -1.98
C VAL A 353 4.97 19.60 -2.70
N GLY A 354 4.30 18.69 -1.99
CA GLY A 354 3.25 17.82 -2.52
C GLY A 354 1.85 18.44 -2.42
N HIS A 355 0.98 18.13 -3.39
CA HIS A 355 -0.43 18.49 -3.39
C HIS A 355 -1.31 17.35 -3.91
N THR A 356 -2.36 16.98 -3.17
CA THR A 356 -3.57 16.39 -3.76
C THR A 356 -4.42 17.52 -4.37
N VAL A 357 -4.87 17.33 -5.61
CA VAL A 357 -5.88 18.18 -6.26
C VAL A 357 -7.09 17.33 -6.62
N GLU A 358 -8.27 17.67 -6.11
CA GLU A 358 -9.52 16.99 -6.45
C GLU A 358 -10.36 17.88 -7.37
N VAL A 359 -10.66 17.41 -8.59
CA VAL A 359 -11.55 18.13 -9.53
C VAL A 359 -13.02 18.09 -9.06
N PRO A 360 -13.87 19.08 -9.41
CA PRO A 360 -15.15 19.25 -8.73
C PRO A 360 -16.25 18.25 -9.13
N LEU A 361 -16.37 17.90 -10.42
CA LEU A 361 -17.63 17.35 -10.94
C LEU A 361 -17.61 15.84 -11.15
N ARG A 362 -18.40 15.10 -10.36
CA ARG A 362 -18.54 13.64 -10.53
C ARG A 362 -19.02 13.24 -11.92
N VAL A 363 -18.29 12.32 -12.54
CA VAL A 363 -18.66 11.60 -13.77
C VAL A 363 -18.54 10.08 -13.63
N ASN A 364 -18.19 9.58 -12.45
CA ASN A 364 -17.99 8.15 -12.17
C ASN A 364 -19.23 7.48 -11.54
N ARG A 365 -19.15 6.16 -11.31
CA ARG A 365 -20.12 5.37 -10.53
C ARG A 365 -21.59 5.63 -10.91
N GLY A 366 -22.41 6.13 -9.98
CA GLY A 366 -23.85 6.34 -10.22
C GLY A 366 -24.08 7.37 -11.32
N GLU A 367 -23.34 8.47 -11.30
CA GLU A 367 -23.39 9.53 -12.29
C GLU A 367 -23.00 9.02 -13.68
N TYR A 368 -21.97 8.18 -13.77
CA TYR A 368 -21.58 7.54 -15.03
C TYR A 368 -22.74 6.78 -15.67
N GLU A 369 -23.52 6.04 -14.88
CA GLU A 369 -24.62 5.22 -15.39
C GLU A 369 -25.90 6.02 -15.66
N GLN A 370 -26.17 7.05 -14.86
CA GLN A 370 -27.46 7.74 -14.84
C GLN A 370 -27.51 9.02 -15.68
N LEU A 371 -26.40 9.75 -15.80
CA LEU A 371 -26.39 11.04 -16.50
C LEU A 371 -26.39 10.87 -18.03
N PRO A 372 -27.03 11.78 -18.77
CA PRO A 372 -26.88 11.85 -20.22
C PRO A 372 -25.43 12.05 -20.62
N VAL A 373 -25.01 11.43 -21.74
CA VAL A 373 -23.63 11.52 -22.25
C VAL A 373 -23.18 12.97 -22.49
N GLU A 374 -24.09 13.85 -22.91
CA GLU A 374 -23.79 15.28 -23.10
C GLU A 374 -23.39 15.97 -21.79
N GLU A 375 -24.07 15.65 -20.69
CA GLU A 375 -23.75 16.20 -19.36
C GLU A 375 -22.45 15.61 -18.80
N LEU A 376 -22.22 14.30 -19.00
CA LEU A 376 -20.94 13.68 -18.62
C LEU A 376 -19.77 14.35 -19.33
N ARG A 377 -19.89 14.59 -20.64
CA ARG A 377 -18.85 15.26 -21.43
C ARG A 377 -18.63 16.70 -20.99
N ARG A 378 -19.70 17.47 -20.75
CA ARG A 378 -19.61 18.83 -20.21
C ARG A 378 -18.82 18.86 -18.90
N ARG A 379 -19.14 17.96 -17.96
CA ARG A 379 -18.44 17.86 -16.68
C ARG A 379 -16.97 17.49 -16.85
N SER A 380 -16.70 16.49 -17.69
CA SER A 380 -15.32 16.07 -17.97
C SER A 380 -14.50 17.15 -18.67
N ASP A 381 -15.09 17.95 -19.55
CA ASP A 381 -14.42 19.11 -20.16
C ASP A 381 -14.03 20.16 -19.10
N ILE A 382 -14.94 20.49 -18.17
CA ILE A 382 -14.65 21.43 -17.06
C ILE A 382 -13.56 20.88 -16.14
N ASN A 383 -13.66 19.61 -15.74
CA ASN A 383 -12.67 18.97 -14.88
C ASN A 383 -11.28 18.89 -15.54
N ARG A 384 -11.23 18.62 -16.86
CA ARG A 384 -10.00 18.64 -17.65
C ARG A 384 -9.37 20.03 -17.68
N ASP A 385 -10.17 21.09 -17.85
CA ASP A 385 -9.70 22.48 -17.77
C ASP A 385 -9.11 22.80 -16.38
N VAL A 386 -9.77 22.33 -15.31
CA VAL A 386 -9.29 22.49 -13.93
C VAL A 386 -7.93 21.82 -13.75
N ALA A 387 -7.79 20.54 -14.12
CA ALA A 387 -6.54 19.80 -14.03
C ALA A 387 -5.42 20.46 -14.87
N GLY A 388 -5.70 20.93 -16.08
CA GLY A 388 -4.73 21.65 -16.89
C GLY A 388 -4.26 22.96 -16.25
N ALA A 389 -5.17 23.67 -15.57
CA ALA A 389 -4.87 24.93 -14.88
C ALA A 389 -4.03 24.72 -13.60
N THR A 390 -4.36 23.72 -12.78
CA THR A 390 -3.59 23.37 -11.57
C THR A 390 -2.18 22.91 -11.92
N ILE A 391 -2.04 21.99 -12.88
CA ILE A 391 -0.74 21.53 -13.40
C ILE A 391 0.11 22.72 -13.88
N THR A 392 -0.47 23.59 -14.73
CA THR A 392 0.27 24.74 -15.26
C THR A 392 0.70 25.70 -14.15
N SER A 393 -0.19 26.00 -13.20
CA SER A 393 0.09 26.92 -12.10
C SER A 393 1.22 26.42 -11.21
N ALA A 394 1.28 25.13 -10.89
CA ALA A 394 2.35 24.58 -10.06
C ALA A 394 3.70 24.51 -10.79
N ILE A 395 3.71 24.24 -12.09
CA ILE A 395 4.92 24.33 -12.92
C ILE A 395 5.47 25.77 -12.90
N ASP A 396 4.59 26.76 -13.05
CA ASP A 396 4.97 28.18 -12.98
C ASP A 396 5.45 28.60 -11.58
N TYR A 397 4.83 28.06 -10.52
CA TYR A 397 5.27 28.26 -9.15
C TYR A 397 6.68 27.72 -8.93
N ALA A 398 6.95 26.49 -9.39
CA ALA A 398 8.27 25.88 -9.29
C ALA A 398 9.34 26.68 -10.04
N LYS A 399 9.03 27.20 -11.24
CA LYS A 399 9.94 28.09 -11.99
C LYS A 399 10.22 29.38 -11.21
N SER A 400 9.17 30.01 -10.69
CA SER A 400 9.26 31.32 -10.03
C SER A 400 9.98 31.27 -8.69
N ASN A 401 9.86 30.16 -7.96
CA ASN A 401 10.43 29.95 -6.64
C ASN A 401 11.63 28.98 -6.65
N ARG A 402 12.16 28.66 -7.83
CA ARG A 402 13.19 27.61 -8.04
C ARG A 402 14.35 27.68 -7.06
N ALA A 403 14.90 28.87 -6.82
CA ALA A 403 16.07 29.02 -5.96
C ALA A 403 15.76 28.63 -4.51
N GLU A 404 14.65 29.13 -3.96
CA GLU A 404 14.25 28.84 -2.59
C GLU A 404 13.85 27.37 -2.41
N LEU A 405 13.11 26.80 -3.38
CA LEU A 405 12.76 25.38 -3.35
C LEU A 405 14.00 24.45 -3.34
N ILE A 406 15.05 24.80 -4.12
CA ILE A 406 16.32 24.06 -4.10
C ILE A 406 17.01 24.21 -2.74
N ASP A 407 17.07 25.43 -2.20
CA ASP A 407 17.72 25.72 -0.91
C ASP A 407 17.02 24.97 0.23
N ASP A 408 15.69 24.90 0.23
CA ASP A 408 14.90 24.20 1.25
C ASP A 408 15.01 22.67 1.15
N GLN A 409 15.07 22.10 -0.08
CA GLN A 409 15.35 20.68 -0.24
C GLN A 409 16.76 20.33 0.25
N ILE A 410 17.76 21.18 -0.04
CA ILE A 410 19.11 21.04 0.52
C ILE A 410 19.06 21.12 2.05
N GLU A 411 18.32 22.07 2.61
CA GLU A 411 18.20 22.25 4.07
C GLU A 411 17.54 21.04 4.74
N THR A 412 16.51 20.46 4.14
CA THR A 412 15.85 19.22 4.62
C THR A 412 16.89 18.11 4.81
N PHE A 413 17.68 17.84 3.77
CA PHE A 413 18.70 16.80 3.82
C PHE A 413 19.88 17.15 4.72
N ARG A 414 20.26 18.43 4.79
CA ARG A 414 21.31 18.93 5.68
C ARG A 414 20.95 18.71 7.15
N ARG A 415 19.73 19.07 7.55
CA ARG A 415 19.22 18.83 8.91
C ARG A 415 19.27 17.33 9.21
N GLY A 416 18.80 16.50 8.27
CA GLY A 416 18.88 15.04 8.28
C GLY A 416 20.25 14.50 8.68
N TRP A 417 21.26 14.80 7.87
CA TRP A 417 22.65 14.39 8.12
C TRP A 417 23.25 14.94 9.42
N ALA A 418 22.88 16.16 9.80
CA ALA A 418 23.36 16.78 11.02
C ALA A 418 22.72 16.19 12.28
N GLY A 419 21.60 15.46 12.16
CA GLY A 419 20.82 15.00 13.30
C GLY A 419 20.16 16.14 14.07
N GLU A 420 19.86 17.26 13.39
CA GLU A 420 19.27 18.44 14.04
C GLU A 420 17.81 18.21 14.41
N PRO A 421 17.32 18.73 15.56
CA PRO A 421 15.90 18.79 15.86
C PRO A 421 15.13 19.59 14.80
N GLN A 422 13.86 19.25 14.59
CA GLN A 422 12.93 20.04 13.79
C GLN A 422 12.78 21.46 14.36
N ARG A 423 12.37 22.41 13.53
CA ARG A 423 12.17 23.80 13.93
C ARG A 423 10.77 23.98 14.52
N GLU A 424 10.69 24.74 15.61
CA GLU A 424 9.42 25.21 16.13
C GLU A 424 8.83 26.27 15.19
N ILE A 425 7.55 26.11 14.84
CA ILE A 425 6.84 26.99 13.92
C ILE A 425 5.98 27.98 14.74
N PRO A 426 6.22 29.30 14.64
CA PRO A 426 5.47 30.29 15.39
C PRO A 426 4.05 30.47 14.84
N ASP A 427 3.13 30.96 15.68
CA ASP A 427 1.77 31.32 15.25
C ASP A 427 1.82 32.33 14.10
N GLY A 428 0.97 32.12 13.10
CA GLY A 428 0.90 32.99 11.92
C GLY A 428 2.12 32.89 10.99
N TYR A 429 2.90 31.81 11.07
CA TYR A 429 3.99 31.53 10.12
C TYR A 429 3.50 31.60 8.66
N VAL A 430 2.33 30.98 8.42
CA VAL A 430 1.43 31.30 7.31
C VAL A 430 0.06 31.72 7.88
N PRO A 431 -0.79 32.45 7.13
CA PRO A 431 -2.14 32.78 7.60
C PRO A 431 -2.92 31.51 7.98
N GLY A 432 -3.38 31.44 9.23
CA GLY A 432 -4.12 30.29 9.76
C GLY A 432 -3.28 29.38 10.67
N PHE A 433 -1.95 29.38 10.55
CA PHE A 433 -1.10 28.47 11.33
C PHE A 433 -1.15 28.78 12.84
N GLY A 434 -1.54 27.78 13.64
CA GLY A 434 -1.78 27.88 15.07
C GLY A 434 -1.07 26.83 15.93
N GLU A 435 -1.57 26.65 17.15
CA GLU A 435 -1.04 25.66 18.11
C GLU A 435 -1.43 24.23 17.67
N GLU A 436 -2.61 24.08 17.09
CA GLU A 436 -3.20 22.86 16.56
C GLU A 436 -2.41 22.21 15.41
N ASP A 437 -1.55 22.99 14.74
CA ASP A 437 -0.74 22.56 13.59
C ASP A 437 0.69 22.12 13.98
N ARG A 438 1.02 22.11 15.27
CA ARG A 438 2.38 21.80 15.75
C ARG A 438 2.58 20.32 16.02
N TYR A 439 3.11 19.61 15.03
CA TYR A 439 3.52 18.21 15.16
C TYR A 439 5.03 18.07 14.90
N SER A 440 5.71 17.35 15.79
CA SER A 440 7.15 17.09 15.68
C SER A 440 7.51 15.73 16.25
N ALA A 441 8.60 15.15 15.77
CA ALA A 441 9.16 13.91 16.26
C ALA A 441 10.52 14.14 16.93
N GLU A 442 10.78 13.39 17.99
CA GLU A 442 12.15 13.18 18.48
C GLU A 442 12.76 12.01 17.71
N PHE A 443 13.82 12.28 16.95
CA PHE A 443 14.52 11.25 16.20
C PHE A 443 15.52 10.52 17.11
N PRO A 444 15.50 9.18 17.18
CA PRO A 444 16.54 8.45 17.89
C PRO A 444 17.87 8.54 17.13
N ARG A 445 18.98 8.24 17.79
CA ARG A 445 20.28 8.22 17.14
C ARG A 445 20.38 7.09 16.10
N ALA A 446 19.86 5.90 16.38
CA ALA A 446 19.86 4.80 15.42
C ALA A 446 18.76 3.76 15.72
N TYR A 447 18.38 3.00 14.70
CA TYR A 447 17.69 1.72 14.87
C TYR A 447 18.64 0.57 14.56
N VAL A 448 18.49 -0.54 15.29
CA VAL A 448 19.24 -1.78 15.05
C VAL A 448 18.26 -2.93 14.82
N ILE A 449 18.42 -3.63 13.71
CA ILE A 449 17.70 -4.87 13.43
C ILE A 449 18.68 -6.00 13.72
N PRO A 450 18.56 -6.67 14.90
CA PRO A 450 19.51 -7.69 15.30
C PRO A 450 19.49 -8.89 14.34
N ALA A 451 20.63 -9.55 14.24
CA ALA A 451 20.78 -10.84 13.57
C ALA A 451 20.96 -11.97 14.61
N GLY A 452 20.67 -13.21 14.20
CA GLY A 452 20.85 -14.38 15.07
C GLY A 452 19.69 -14.58 16.04
N ASP A 453 19.97 -15.16 17.21
CA ASP A 453 18.94 -15.64 18.15
C ASP A 453 18.10 -14.53 18.80
N ASP A 454 18.59 -13.29 18.80
CA ASP A 454 17.85 -12.12 19.30
C ASP A 454 16.80 -11.60 18.29
N GLN A 455 16.79 -12.15 17.07
CA GLN A 455 15.84 -11.80 16.02
C GLN A 455 14.65 -12.77 16.00
N ARG A 456 13.44 -12.24 16.17
CA ARG A 456 12.20 -13.02 16.11
C ARG A 456 12.04 -13.77 14.79
N SER A 457 12.28 -13.09 13.67
CA SER A 457 12.21 -13.71 12.34
C SER A 457 13.23 -13.12 11.40
N ALA A 458 14.17 -13.96 10.94
CA ALA A 458 15.19 -13.56 9.98
C ALA A 458 14.59 -13.17 8.62
N SER A 459 13.50 -13.84 8.20
CA SER A 459 12.78 -13.51 6.97
C SER A 459 12.07 -12.17 7.06
N ALA A 460 11.43 -11.88 8.20
CA ALA A 460 10.83 -10.58 8.46
C ALA A 460 11.88 -9.46 8.49
N ALA A 461 13.02 -9.69 9.15
CA ALA A 461 14.13 -8.74 9.21
C ALA A 461 14.70 -8.44 7.81
N ALA A 462 14.90 -9.46 6.99
CA ALA A 462 15.36 -9.28 5.61
C ALA A 462 14.33 -8.51 4.78
N ARG A 463 13.04 -8.87 4.87
CA ARG A 463 11.94 -8.15 4.18
C ARG A 463 11.88 -6.68 4.60
N LEU A 464 11.97 -6.38 5.90
CA LEU A 464 11.96 -5.02 6.41
C LEU A 464 13.16 -4.21 5.87
N VAL A 465 14.37 -4.78 5.88
CA VAL A 465 15.56 -4.10 5.35
C VAL A 465 15.47 -3.89 3.84
N ASP A 466 15.03 -4.89 3.08
CA ASP A 466 14.81 -4.78 1.63
C ASP A 466 13.81 -3.67 1.32
N HIS A 467 12.76 -3.57 2.14
CA HIS A 467 11.75 -2.52 2.05
C HIS A 467 12.32 -1.13 2.34
N LEU A 468 13.05 -0.96 3.45
CA LEU A 468 13.72 0.30 3.78
C LEU A 468 14.63 0.77 2.63
N VAL A 469 15.45 -0.12 2.10
CA VAL A 469 16.36 0.20 0.98
C VAL A 469 15.60 0.54 -0.29
N ALA A 470 14.49 -0.16 -0.60
CA ALA A 470 13.63 0.15 -1.74
C ALA A 470 12.95 1.53 -1.62
N HIS A 471 12.77 2.02 -0.39
CA HIS A 471 12.29 3.36 -0.08
C HIS A 471 13.42 4.39 0.09
N ASP A 472 14.64 4.03 -0.31
CA ASP A 472 15.83 4.87 -0.28
C ASP A 472 16.28 5.28 1.13
N VAL A 473 15.89 4.51 2.15
CA VAL A 473 16.46 4.61 3.49
C VAL A 473 17.81 3.93 3.52
N ARG A 474 18.83 4.62 4.05
CA ARG A 474 20.19 4.10 4.12
C ARG A 474 20.32 3.10 5.26
N VAL A 475 20.55 1.85 4.90
CA VAL A 475 20.80 0.75 5.82
C VAL A 475 22.22 0.24 5.64
N SER A 476 22.91 -0.05 6.74
CA SER A 476 24.24 -0.63 6.71
C SER A 476 24.29 -1.92 7.54
N ARG A 477 25.20 -2.84 7.22
CA ARG A 477 25.36 -4.13 7.89
C ARG A 477 26.66 -4.15 8.69
N ALA A 478 26.58 -4.51 9.97
CA ALA A 478 27.74 -4.58 10.85
C ALA A 478 28.71 -5.69 10.44
N GLU A 479 29.98 -5.35 10.23
CA GLU A 479 31.03 -6.31 9.84
C GLU A 479 31.52 -7.15 11.04
N HIS A 480 31.27 -6.67 12.26
CA HIS A 480 31.68 -7.28 13.52
C HIS A 480 30.57 -7.16 14.57
N THR A 481 30.66 -7.95 15.64
CA THR A 481 29.86 -7.74 16.85
C THR A 481 30.20 -6.40 17.47
N PHE A 482 29.18 -5.68 17.95
CA PHE A 482 29.33 -4.38 18.61
C PHE A 482 28.42 -4.27 19.83
N HIS A 483 28.58 -3.19 20.61
CA HIS A 483 27.65 -2.83 21.67
C HIS A 483 27.10 -1.44 21.36
N LEU A 484 25.84 -1.21 21.73
CA LEU A 484 25.15 0.06 21.59
C LEU A 484 24.06 0.13 22.67
N ASP A 485 24.02 1.21 23.44
CA ASP A 485 23.16 1.41 24.61
C ASP A 485 23.21 0.24 25.61
N GLY A 486 24.43 -0.31 25.80
CA GLY A 486 24.66 -1.45 26.70
C GLY A 486 24.19 -2.80 26.17
N GLN A 487 23.51 -2.85 25.02
CA GLN A 487 23.09 -4.09 24.35
C GLN A 487 24.17 -4.60 23.39
N ARG A 488 24.36 -5.92 23.32
CA ARG A 488 25.34 -6.55 22.42
C ARG A 488 24.66 -7.02 21.14
N TYR A 489 25.14 -6.56 20.00
CA TYR A 489 24.61 -6.93 18.69
C TYR A 489 25.59 -7.84 17.92
N PRO A 490 25.14 -9.02 17.43
CA PRO A 490 25.98 -9.91 16.65
C PRO A 490 26.50 -9.30 15.34
N LYS A 491 27.56 -9.90 14.80
CA LYS A 491 27.99 -9.58 13.42
C LYS A 491 26.82 -9.85 12.47
N GLY A 492 26.62 -8.95 11.52
CA GLY A 492 25.59 -9.10 10.49
C GLY A 492 24.25 -8.46 10.84
N SER A 493 24.07 -7.92 12.05
CA SER A 493 22.96 -7.02 12.38
C SER A 493 22.96 -5.80 11.46
N TYR A 494 21.77 -5.28 11.18
CA TYR A 494 21.60 -4.07 10.37
C TYR A 494 21.50 -2.85 11.27
N VAL A 495 22.04 -1.73 10.80
CA VAL A 495 22.05 -0.44 11.47
C VAL A 495 21.46 0.59 10.53
N VAL A 496 20.39 1.25 10.98
CA VAL A 496 19.79 2.42 10.36
C VAL A 496 20.26 3.63 11.16
N ASP A 497 21.30 4.30 10.67
CA ASP A 497 21.83 5.52 11.29
C ASP A 497 20.89 6.68 10.93
N MET A 498 20.27 7.33 11.93
CA MET A 498 19.31 8.41 11.67
C MET A 498 19.95 9.72 11.23
N HIS A 499 21.29 9.83 11.24
CA HIS A 499 22.02 10.90 10.58
C HIS A 499 22.09 10.61 9.07
N GLN A 500 20.96 10.82 8.39
CA GLN A 500 20.77 10.56 6.96
C GLN A 500 19.68 11.50 6.41
N PRO A 501 19.59 11.76 5.08
CA PRO A 501 18.70 12.76 4.49
C PRO A 501 17.24 12.39 4.68
N LYS A 502 16.91 11.09 4.58
CA LYS A 502 15.54 10.55 4.67
C LYS A 502 15.20 10.06 6.07
N ARG A 503 15.75 10.72 7.10
CA ARG A 503 15.49 10.37 8.51
C ARG A 503 14.00 10.40 8.87
N GLY A 504 13.24 11.33 8.28
CA GLY A 504 11.80 11.44 8.51
C GLY A 504 11.07 10.20 8.02
N LEU A 505 11.38 9.74 6.80
CA LEU A 505 10.81 8.52 6.24
C LEU A 505 11.21 7.27 7.04
N ALA A 506 12.49 7.17 7.41
CA ALA A 506 12.98 6.07 8.22
C ALA A 506 12.27 6.01 9.58
N ASN A 507 12.06 7.16 10.23
CA ASN A 507 11.35 7.25 11.51
C ASN A 507 9.86 6.93 11.36
N ALA A 508 9.19 7.45 10.32
CA ALA A 508 7.79 7.15 10.03
C ALA A 508 7.54 5.64 9.82
N MET A 509 8.52 4.93 9.24
CA MET A 509 8.48 3.48 9.08
C MET A 509 8.82 2.70 10.37
N LEU A 510 9.85 3.10 11.12
CA LEU A 510 10.41 2.27 12.19
C LEU A 510 9.95 2.64 13.59
N SER A 511 9.56 3.89 13.81
CA SER A 511 9.09 4.36 15.11
C SER A 511 7.82 3.62 15.54
N ALA A 512 7.60 3.52 16.85
CA ALA A 512 6.36 3.02 17.40
C ALA A 512 5.15 3.90 17.00
N GLY A 513 5.39 5.18 16.70
CA GLY A 513 4.37 6.19 16.42
C GLY A 513 4.06 7.03 17.67
N GLN A 514 2.84 7.56 17.77
CA GLN A 514 2.33 8.31 18.92
C GLN A 514 0.80 8.15 19.02
N ASP A 515 0.28 8.14 20.23
CA ASP A 515 -1.14 8.35 20.49
C ASP A 515 -1.49 9.83 20.30
N ILE A 516 -2.24 10.12 19.24
CA ILE A 516 -2.73 11.46 18.89
C ILE A 516 -4.21 11.66 19.22
N SER A 517 -4.80 10.77 20.01
CA SER A 517 -6.22 10.83 20.37
C SER A 517 -6.60 12.14 21.05
N GLY A 518 -5.67 12.71 21.83
CA GLY A 518 -5.87 13.98 22.54
C GLY A 518 -5.64 15.23 21.68
N ASP A 519 -5.00 15.08 20.53
CA ASP A 519 -4.56 16.21 19.70
C ASP A 519 -5.63 16.62 18.69
N VAL A 520 -6.41 15.65 18.21
CA VAL A 520 -7.47 15.88 17.21
C VAL A 520 -8.75 15.10 17.54
N PRO A 521 -9.94 15.60 17.17
CA PRO A 521 -11.21 14.94 17.54
C PRO A 521 -11.52 13.68 16.72
N ARG A 522 -11.01 13.61 15.49
CA ARG A 522 -11.23 12.56 14.50
C ARG A 522 -10.03 12.43 13.57
N MET A 523 -9.98 11.32 12.85
CA MET A 523 -9.02 11.08 11.78
C MET A 523 -9.75 10.91 10.45
N TYR A 524 -9.18 11.44 9.38
CA TYR A 524 -9.64 11.20 8.02
C TYR A 524 -9.35 9.76 7.59
N ASP A 525 -8.15 9.26 7.89
CA ASP A 525 -7.75 7.87 7.62
C ASP A 525 -6.97 7.27 8.81
N ILE A 526 -5.91 6.51 8.53
CA ILE A 526 -5.12 5.81 9.55
C ILE A 526 -4.05 6.68 10.23
N SER A 527 -3.82 6.48 11.52
CA SER A 527 -2.88 7.25 12.33
C SER A 527 -1.71 6.43 12.90
N GLY A 528 -1.72 5.11 12.76
CA GLY A 528 -0.62 4.23 13.18
C GLY A 528 -0.16 3.29 12.05
N TRP A 529 1.15 3.18 11.82
CA TRP A 529 1.70 2.28 10.80
C TRP A 529 2.85 1.40 11.31
N SER A 530 3.91 1.96 11.91
CA SER A 530 5.03 1.22 12.54
C SER A 530 5.38 -0.15 11.93
N LEU A 531 6.17 -0.17 10.84
CA LEU A 531 6.75 -1.41 10.31
C LEU A 531 7.64 -2.08 11.38
N GLY A 532 8.31 -1.30 12.22
CA GLY A 532 9.13 -1.80 13.31
C GLY A 532 8.39 -2.70 14.30
N LEU A 533 7.10 -2.44 14.54
CA LEU A 533 6.25 -3.25 15.44
C LEU A 533 5.38 -4.27 14.71
N LEU A 534 4.95 -3.97 13.47
CA LEU A 534 3.92 -4.74 12.76
C LEU A 534 4.46 -5.66 11.65
N TRP A 535 5.73 -5.56 11.25
CA TRP A 535 6.29 -6.39 10.17
C TRP A 535 6.99 -7.66 10.65
N GLY A 536 7.00 -7.92 11.96
CA GLY A 536 7.41 -9.20 12.54
C GLY A 536 8.90 -9.36 12.84
N ALA A 537 9.72 -8.36 12.49
CA ALA A 537 11.13 -8.28 12.85
C ALA A 537 11.30 -7.65 14.24
N THR A 538 12.27 -8.11 15.01
CA THR A 538 12.80 -7.35 16.16
C THR A 538 13.51 -6.11 15.63
N VAL A 539 13.15 -4.94 16.17
CA VAL A 539 13.81 -3.65 15.90
C VAL A 539 14.09 -2.97 17.24
N ASP A 540 15.35 -2.74 17.53
CA ASP A 540 15.81 -2.07 18.74
C ASP A 540 16.11 -0.60 18.45
N VAL A 541 15.86 0.27 19.42
CA VAL A 541 16.09 1.72 19.32
C VAL A 541 17.30 2.09 20.17
N SER A 542 18.22 2.86 19.58
CA SER A 542 19.27 3.55 20.30
C SER A 542 18.95 5.03 20.35
N ALA A 543 18.64 5.55 21.54
CA ALA A 543 18.15 6.91 21.70
C ALA A 543 19.27 7.93 21.46
N ASP A 544 20.40 7.76 22.14
CA ASP A 544 21.47 8.77 22.20
C ASP A 544 22.83 8.26 21.70
N GLU A 545 23.16 6.97 21.89
CA GLU A 545 24.48 6.45 21.55
C GLU A 545 24.63 6.28 20.03
N ALA A 546 25.74 6.77 19.47
CA ALA A 546 26.03 6.58 18.05
C ALA A 546 26.60 5.17 17.79
N PRO A 547 26.20 4.49 16.71
CA PRO A 547 26.74 3.18 16.37
C PRO A 547 28.25 3.26 16.08
N ALA A 548 29.05 2.66 16.96
CA ALA A 548 30.51 2.61 16.85
C ALA A 548 30.99 1.27 16.28
N VAL A 549 30.65 0.98 15.02
CA VAL A 549 31.04 -0.26 14.34
C VAL A 549 31.34 -0.01 12.87
N ARG A 550 32.28 -0.77 12.31
CA ARG A 550 32.48 -0.78 10.86
C ARG A 550 31.29 -1.45 10.18
N THR A 551 30.69 -0.77 9.23
CA THR A 551 29.56 -1.27 8.46
C THR A 551 29.85 -1.25 6.96
N SER A 552 29.05 -2.02 6.22
CA SER A 552 28.99 -1.98 4.75
C SER A 552 27.56 -1.61 4.32
N PRO A 553 27.34 -0.73 3.33
CA PRO A 553 26.00 -0.41 2.82
C PRO A 553 25.24 -1.65 2.34
N VAL A 554 23.93 -1.66 2.52
CA VAL A 554 23.04 -2.72 2.05
C VAL A 554 22.29 -2.22 0.81
N ALA A 555 22.42 -2.93 -0.31
CA ALA A 555 21.68 -2.64 -1.54
C ALA A 555 20.44 -3.54 -1.71
N ALA A 556 20.40 -4.69 -1.03
CA ALA A 556 19.27 -5.59 -0.96
C ALA A 556 19.46 -6.53 0.23
N ALA A 557 18.38 -6.95 0.87
CA ALA A 557 18.41 -7.93 1.94
C ALA A 557 17.55 -9.15 1.56
N GLY A 558 18.20 -10.16 0.99
CA GLY A 558 17.56 -11.45 0.75
C GLY A 558 17.60 -12.33 2.02
N PRO A 559 16.48 -12.95 2.43
CA PRO A 559 16.54 -13.94 3.49
C PRO A 559 17.35 -15.16 3.01
N THR A 560 18.16 -15.74 3.90
CA THR A 560 18.92 -16.95 3.61
C THR A 560 18.36 -18.08 4.43
N GLY A 561 17.48 -18.88 3.84
CA GLY A 561 16.94 -20.05 4.52
C GLY A 561 18.04 -21.06 4.84
N SER A 562 17.78 -21.89 5.84
CA SER A 562 18.78 -22.84 6.32
C SER A 562 18.17 -24.14 6.83
N LEU A 563 19.00 -25.18 6.84
CA LEU A 563 18.66 -26.48 7.41
C LEU A 563 19.80 -26.92 8.33
N PRO A 564 19.51 -27.68 9.41
CA PRO A 564 20.57 -28.30 10.21
C PRO A 564 21.38 -29.25 9.32
N PRO A 565 22.65 -29.57 9.63
CA PRO A 565 23.47 -30.50 8.83
C PRO A 565 22.76 -31.83 8.52
N PRO A 566 23.14 -32.56 7.45
CA PRO A 566 22.44 -33.76 7.03
C PRO A 566 22.31 -34.78 8.17
N ALA A 567 21.09 -34.92 8.68
CA ALA A 567 20.72 -35.87 9.72
C ALA A 567 19.50 -36.67 9.23
N LYS A 568 19.39 -37.94 9.61
CA LYS A 568 18.18 -38.77 9.46
C LYS A 568 17.10 -38.37 10.48
N ALA A 569 17.05 -37.10 10.85
CA ALA A 569 16.13 -36.56 11.83
C ALA A 569 15.12 -35.70 11.10
N ASP A 570 13.89 -35.72 11.61
CA ASP A 570 12.84 -34.83 11.15
C ASP A 570 13.24 -33.38 11.42
N LEU A 571 12.66 -32.49 10.63
CA LEU A 571 12.88 -31.07 10.68
C LEU A 571 11.69 -30.43 11.39
N GLU A 572 11.94 -29.32 12.08
CA GLU A 572 10.88 -28.50 12.64
C GLU A 572 10.94 -27.09 12.07
N LEU A 573 9.78 -26.46 11.94
CA LEU A 573 9.59 -25.08 11.51
C LEU A 573 8.62 -24.41 12.47
N ALA A 574 9.06 -23.31 13.08
CA ALA A 574 8.19 -22.45 13.87
C ALA A 574 7.46 -21.48 12.94
N LEU A 575 6.14 -21.38 13.08
CA LEU A 575 5.36 -20.35 12.38
C LEU A 575 5.51 -19.03 13.12
N THR A 576 6.29 -18.11 12.56
CA THR A 576 6.49 -16.77 13.13
C THR A 576 6.23 -15.67 12.12
N ASP A 577 6.33 -15.97 10.83
CA ASP A 577 6.15 -15.03 9.72
C ASP A 577 5.34 -15.65 8.58
N GLY A 578 4.76 -14.81 7.72
CA GLY A 578 4.08 -15.27 6.50
C GLY A 578 4.96 -16.13 5.58
N ALA A 579 6.28 -15.91 5.55
CA ALA A 579 7.20 -16.76 4.80
C ALA A 579 7.22 -18.21 5.30
N ASP A 580 7.06 -18.43 6.62
CA ASP A 580 6.98 -19.77 7.21
C ASP A 580 5.70 -20.47 6.75
N VAL A 581 4.60 -19.73 6.66
CA VAL A 581 3.31 -20.24 6.14
C VAL A 581 3.43 -20.64 4.66
N GLN A 582 4.06 -19.79 3.84
CA GLN A 582 4.31 -20.09 2.42
C GLN A 582 5.17 -21.36 2.24
N ALA A 583 6.16 -21.57 3.11
CA ALA A 583 6.96 -22.78 3.09
C ALA A 583 6.12 -24.04 3.39
N VAL A 584 5.18 -23.92 4.32
CA VAL A 584 4.30 -25.03 4.73
C VAL A 584 3.28 -25.35 3.65
N THR A 585 2.57 -24.36 3.12
CA THR A 585 1.61 -24.56 2.03
C THR A 585 2.29 -25.15 0.80
N TYR A 586 3.50 -24.68 0.46
CA TYR A 586 4.33 -25.29 -0.59
C TYR A 586 4.64 -26.78 -0.34
N LEU A 587 4.95 -27.17 0.90
CA LEU A 587 5.23 -28.57 1.24
C LEU A 587 3.96 -29.43 1.16
N LEU A 588 2.83 -28.93 1.64
CA LEU A 588 1.54 -29.61 1.56
C LEU A 588 1.11 -29.83 0.11
N ASP A 589 1.28 -28.83 -0.76
CA ASP A 589 1.01 -28.93 -2.21
C ASP A 589 1.87 -29.99 -2.91
N ARG A 590 3.02 -30.32 -2.35
CA ARG A 590 3.92 -31.40 -2.83
C ARG A 590 3.58 -32.76 -2.23
N GLY A 591 2.52 -32.86 -1.43
CA GLY A 591 2.11 -34.09 -0.75
C GLY A 591 3.04 -34.51 0.39
N VAL A 592 3.77 -33.55 0.98
CA VAL A 592 4.59 -33.82 2.17
C VAL A 592 3.67 -33.91 3.39
N GLU A 593 3.78 -35.00 4.14
CA GLU A 593 3.06 -35.17 5.41
C GLU A 593 3.68 -34.27 6.49
N VAL A 594 3.15 -33.05 6.64
CA VAL A 594 3.51 -32.13 7.72
C VAL A 594 2.62 -32.40 8.93
N THR A 595 3.20 -32.46 10.13
CA THR A 595 2.41 -32.61 11.38
C THR A 595 2.58 -31.42 12.29
N ARG A 596 1.51 -30.94 12.93
CA ARG A 596 1.49 -29.85 13.91
C ARG A 596 1.53 -30.41 15.34
N GLY A 597 2.51 -29.97 16.13
CA GLY A 597 2.58 -30.25 17.56
C GLY A 597 1.57 -29.45 18.37
N ASP A 598 1.37 -29.81 19.64
CA ASP A 598 0.47 -29.09 20.56
C ASP A 598 0.92 -27.65 20.81
N ASP A 599 2.22 -27.40 20.72
CA ASP A 599 2.82 -26.07 20.81
C ASP A 599 2.73 -25.30 19.48
N GLY A 600 2.08 -25.82 18.45
CA GLY A 600 1.99 -25.23 17.11
C GLY A 600 3.24 -25.39 16.23
N THR A 601 4.32 -26.01 16.72
CA THR A 601 5.52 -26.26 15.91
C THR A 601 5.19 -27.28 14.81
N LEU A 602 5.66 -27.02 13.58
CA LEU A 602 5.43 -27.90 12.45
C LEU A 602 6.60 -28.83 12.22
N VAL A 603 6.32 -30.12 12.05
CA VAL A 603 7.32 -31.17 11.83
C VAL A 603 7.23 -31.67 10.39
N VAL A 604 8.37 -31.64 9.72
CA VAL A 604 8.56 -32.13 8.35
C VAL A 604 9.44 -33.39 8.40
N PRO A 605 8.99 -34.52 7.83
CA PRO A 605 9.71 -35.78 7.96
C PRO A 605 11.06 -35.73 7.25
N ALA A 606 12.04 -36.47 7.78
CA ALA A 606 13.40 -36.55 7.23
C ALA A 606 13.42 -37.01 5.76
N SER A 607 12.40 -37.75 5.32
CA SER A 607 12.20 -38.18 3.93
C SER A 607 11.93 -37.00 2.97
N ALA A 608 11.33 -35.91 3.45
CA ALA A 608 10.97 -34.73 2.66
C ALA A 608 12.04 -33.64 2.68
N ARG A 609 13.24 -33.93 3.19
CA ARG A 609 14.33 -32.97 3.35
C ARG A 609 14.72 -32.22 2.05
N SER A 610 14.59 -32.86 0.89
CA SER A 610 14.86 -32.19 -0.39
C SER A 610 13.85 -31.08 -0.68
N GLU A 611 12.58 -31.31 -0.38
CA GLU A 611 11.53 -30.30 -0.54
C GLU A 611 11.66 -29.21 0.51
N ALA A 612 12.02 -29.57 1.76
CA ALA A 612 12.34 -28.59 2.79
C ALA A 612 13.53 -27.70 2.40
N ALA A 613 14.53 -28.25 1.70
CA ALA A 613 15.64 -27.46 1.16
C ALA A 613 15.18 -26.47 0.08
N THR A 614 14.28 -26.88 -0.82
CA THR A 614 13.68 -25.96 -1.80
C THR A 614 12.80 -24.90 -1.13
N ALA A 615 12.02 -25.27 -0.12
CA ALA A 615 11.22 -24.32 0.64
C ALA A 615 12.09 -23.29 1.38
N ALA A 616 13.15 -23.74 2.05
CA ALA A 616 14.11 -22.86 2.72
C ALA A 616 14.77 -21.88 1.74
N ASP A 617 15.24 -22.37 0.58
CA ASP A 617 15.86 -21.52 -0.44
C ASP A 617 14.86 -20.50 -1.04
N ARG A 618 13.65 -20.95 -1.35
CA ARG A 618 12.62 -20.13 -2.01
C ARG A 618 12.01 -19.06 -1.11
N PHE A 619 11.73 -19.40 0.14
CA PHE A 619 11.01 -18.51 1.07
C PHE A 619 11.92 -17.93 2.16
N GLY A 620 13.19 -18.34 2.19
CA GLY A 620 14.17 -17.83 3.15
C GLY A 620 14.01 -18.37 4.57
N VAL A 621 13.23 -19.43 4.77
CA VAL A 621 12.87 -19.96 6.09
C VAL A 621 13.96 -20.87 6.67
N THR A 622 14.05 -20.91 8.00
CA THR A 622 15.00 -21.77 8.71
C THR A 622 14.30 -22.95 9.34
N PHE A 623 14.71 -24.15 8.95
CA PHE A 623 14.35 -25.37 9.64
C PHE A 623 15.37 -25.66 10.74
N THR A 624 14.91 -26.14 11.88
CA THR A 624 15.75 -26.72 12.94
C THR A 624 15.52 -28.23 13.03
N LYS A 625 16.23 -28.89 13.94
CA LYS A 625 16.11 -30.34 14.12
C LYS A 625 14.96 -30.63 15.08
N ALA A 626 13.98 -31.41 14.63
CA ALA A 626 12.83 -31.78 15.46
C ALA A 626 13.25 -32.51 16.75
N GLY A 627 12.61 -32.13 17.86
CA GLY A 627 12.70 -32.82 19.14
C GLY A 627 12.10 -34.24 19.12
N ARG A 628 12.38 -35.05 20.16
CA ARG A 628 11.67 -36.33 20.39
C ARG A 628 10.34 -36.04 21.11
N GLY A 629 9.35 -35.53 20.38
CA GLY A 629 8.00 -35.26 20.87
C GLY A 629 6.99 -36.36 20.55
N PRO A 630 5.75 -36.28 21.10
CA PRO A 630 4.63 -37.09 20.62
C PRO A 630 4.37 -36.82 19.13
N ALA A 631 3.73 -37.76 18.43
CA ALA A 631 3.33 -37.55 17.05
C ALA A 631 2.28 -36.42 17.00
N GLY A 632 2.57 -35.35 16.26
CA GLY A 632 1.64 -34.25 16.04
C GLY A 632 0.46 -34.64 15.14
N THR A 633 -0.51 -33.73 15.00
CA THR A 633 -1.66 -33.90 14.12
C THR A 633 -1.26 -33.65 12.67
N ALA A 634 -1.59 -34.56 11.75
CA ALA A 634 -1.31 -34.36 10.33
C ALA A 634 -2.11 -33.17 9.77
N LEU A 635 -1.43 -32.27 9.06
CA LEU A 635 -2.07 -31.14 8.40
C LEU A 635 -2.55 -31.52 7.00
N ALA A 636 -3.78 -31.13 6.68
CA ALA A 636 -4.29 -31.09 5.32
C ALA A 636 -4.09 -29.69 4.74
N ALA A 637 -3.98 -29.58 3.40
CA ALA A 637 -3.99 -28.29 2.71
C ALA A 637 -5.39 -27.65 2.84
N PRO A 638 -5.53 -26.50 3.53
CA PRO A 638 -6.84 -25.90 3.72
C PRO A 638 -7.37 -25.26 2.44
N VAL A 639 -8.65 -25.46 2.16
CA VAL A 639 -9.41 -24.70 1.15
C VAL A 639 -10.34 -23.75 1.90
N ILE A 640 -10.14 -22.46 1.67
CA ILE A 640 -10.83 -21.38 2.41
C ILE A 640 -11.93 -20.79 1.53
N ALA A 641 -13.19 -20.90 1.95
CA ALA A 641 -14.25 -20.04 1.44
C ALA A 641 -14.20 -18.70 2.18
N ALA A 642 -13.98 -17.58 1.49
CA ALA A 642 -13.73 -16.29 2.14
C ALA A 642 -14.72 -15.21 1.71
N ALA A 643 -15.47 -14.68 2.67
CA ALA A 643 -16.20 -13.41 2.55
C ALA A 643 -15.33 -12.31 3.18
N ALA A 644 -14.52 -11.66 2.36
CA ALA A 644 -13.50 -10.71 2.80
C ALA A 644 -13.21 -9.64 1.72
N SER A 645 -12.51 -8.58 2.10
CA SER A 645 -12.07 -7.53 1.16
C SER A 645 -10.95 -8.03 0.24
N ALA A 646 -10.67 -7.28 -0.83
CA ALA A 646 -9.71 -7.70 -1.85
C ALA A 646 -8.27 -7.85 -1.31
N ASP A 647 -7.88 -6.98 -0.37
CA ASP A 647 -6.60 -7.04 0.33
C ASP A 647 -6.47 -8.30 1.19
N GLU A 648 -7.51 -8.67 1.95
CA GLU A 648 -7.53 -9.90 2.74
C GLU A 648 -7.44 -11.15 1.83
N LEU A 649 -8.17 -11.15 0.71
CA LEU A 649 -8.09 -12.22 -0.28
C LEU A 649 -6.68 -12.31 -0.90
N ALA A 650 -6.03 -11.18 -1.13
CA ALA A 650 -4.66 -11.14 -1.64
C ALA A 650 -3.65 -11.69 -0.61
N VAL A 651 -3.79 -11.33 0.66
CA VAL A 651 -2.97 -11.87 1.76
C VAL A 651 -3.12 -13.40 1.86
N LEU A 652 -4.35 -13.92 1.93
CA LEU A 652 -4.60 -15.36 2.05
C LEU A 652 -4.01 -16.16 0.88
N ARG A 653 -4.18 -15.66 -0.35
CA ARG A 653 -3.56 -16.26 -1.55
C ARG A 653 -2.04 -16.13 -1.52
N GLY A 654 -1.53 -14.99 -1.05
CA GLY A 654 -0.11 -14.72 -0.87
C GLY A 654 0.55 -15.70 0.11
N LEU A 655 -0.17 -16.17 1.13
CA LEU A 655 0.26 -17.22 2.05
C LEU A 655 0.24 -18.63 1.43
N GLY A 656 -0.31 -18.77 0.22
CA GLY A 656 -0.38 -20.03 -0.52
C GLY A 656 -1.64 -20.85 -0.26
N PHE A 657 -2.67 -20.30 0.38
CA PHE A 657 -3.94 -21.00 0.54
C PHE A 657 -4.75 -21.02 -0.78
N GLU A 658 -5.49 -22.10 -1.00
CA GLU A 658 -6.58 -22.09 -1.98
C GLU A 658 -7.75 -21.28 -1.40
N VAL A 659 -8.13 -20.18 -2.07
CA VAL A 659 -9.18 -19.27 -1.60
C VAL A 659 -10.30 -19.17 -2.63
N ARG A 660 -11.52 -19.47 -2.20
CA ARG A 660 -12.77 -19.35 -2.95
C ARG A 660 -13.55 -18.14 -2.41
N PRO A 661 -13.56 -16.98 -3.11
CA PRO A 661 -14.32 -15.82 -2.67
C PRO A 661 -15.82 -16.12 -2.65
N ILE A 662 -16.48 -15.73 -1.57
CA ILE A 662 -17.92 -15.85 -1.40
C ILE A 662 -18.51 -14.52 -0.91
N SER A 663 -19.83 -14.41 -1.00
CA SER A 663 -20.62 -13.28 -0.49
C SER A 663 -22.05 -13.76 -0.26
N THR A 664 -22.90 -12.94 0.35
CA THR A 664 -24.34 -13.24 0.44
C THR A 664 -24.94 -13.62 -0.91
N ALA A 665 -24.58 -12.88 -1.97
CA ALA A 665 -25.05 -13.13 -3.32
C ALA A 665 -24.56 -14.48 -3.86
N VAL A 666 -23.26 -14.76 -3.74
CA VAL A 666 -22.66 -16.01 -4.23
C VAL A 666 -23.25 -17.23 -3.51
N LEU A 667 -23.46 -17.15 -2.18
CA LEU A 667 -24.09 -18.24 -1.44
C LEU A 667 -25.55 -18.44 -1.88
N ASN A 668 -26.29 -17.36 -2.09
CA ASN A 668 -27.68 -17.41 -2.57
C ASN A 668 -27.82 -17.93 -4.01
N GLU A 669 -26.81 -17.75 -4.85
CA GLU A 669 -26.75 -18.30 -6.21
C GLU A 669 -26.45 -19.81 -6.24
N GLY A 670 -26.15 -20.42 -5.09
CA GLY A 670 -25.99 -21.86 -4.96
C GLY A 670 -24.54 -22.34 -4.87
N PHE A 671 -23.68 -21.62 -4.15
CA PHE A 671 -22.35 -22.10 -3.79
C PHE A 671 -22.43 -23.46 -3.06
N GLU A 672 -21.49 -24.35 -3.38
CA GLU A 672 -21.33 -25.66 -2.74
C GLU A 672 -20.05 -25.66 -1.90
N PHE A 673 -20.14 -26.20 -0.70
CA PHE A 673 -19.02 -26.27 0.25
C PHE A 673 -18.18 -27.55 0.10
N ASP A 674 -18.39 -28.31 -0.98
CA ASP A 674 -17.59 -29.51 -1.28
C ASP A 674 -16.09 -29.15 -1.30
N ASP A 675 -15.28 -29.94 -0.58
CA ASP A 675 -13.83 -29.78 -0.39
C ASP A 675 -13.40 -28.48 0.31
N VAL A 676 -14.32 -27.67 0.84
CA VAL A 676 -14.00 -26.53 1.71
C VAL A 676 -13.70 -27.04 3.11
N SER A 677 -12.60 -26.60 3.71
CA SER A 677 -12.24 -26.95 5.09
C SER A 677 -12.47 -25.81 6.08
N ALA A 678 -12.37 -24.56 5.60
CA ALA A 678 -12.55 -23.38 6.43
C ALA A 678 -13.43 -22.32 5.77
N LEU A 679 -14.21 -21.63 6.59
CA LEU A 679 -14.95 -20.43 6.24
C LEU A 679 -14.30 -19.22 6.93
N LEU A 680 -13.89 -18.22 6.15
CA LEU A 680 -13.42 -16.93 6.67
C LEU A 680 -14.47 -15.86 6.42
N VAL A 681 -14.94 -15.19 7.49
CA VAL A 681 -15.94 -14.11 7.41
C VAL A 681 -15.43 -12.83 8.05
N SER A 682 -15.21 -11.83 7.21
CA SER A 682 -14.80 -10.48 7.58
C SER A 682 -15.87 -9.47 7.14
N THR A 683 -16.23 -9.47 5.86
CA THR A 683 -17.18 -8.55 5.24
C THR A 683 -17.88 -9.19 4.04
N GLY A 684 -19.00 -8.61 3.60
CA GLY A 684 -19.71 -9.05 2.39
C GLY A 684 -20.60 -10.30 2.54
N LEU A 685 -20.73 -10.83 3.76
CA LEU A 685 -21.67 -11.90 4.10
C LEU A 685 -22.61 -11.46 5.22
N ASP A 686 -23.87 -11.28 4.85
CA ASP A 686 -25.00 -11.08 5.75
C ASP A 686 -25.76 -12.40 5.85
N HIS A 687 -25.66 -13.06 7.01
CA HIS A 687 -26.30 -14.34 7.26
C HIS A 687 -27.83 -14.24 7.18
N ASP A 688 -28.43 -13.13 7.62
CA ASP A 688 -29.88 -12.98 7.67
C ASP A 688 -30.49 -12.84 6.28
N ALA A 689 -29.74 -12.22 5.36
CA ALA A 689 -30.08 -12.10 3.95
C ALA A 689 -29.89 -13.41 3.13
N LEU A 690 -29.41 -14.49 3.75
CA LEU A 690 -29.31 -15.78 3.06
C LEU A 690 -30.69 -16.43 2.85
N THR A 691 -30.86 -17.00 1.66
CA THR A 691 -31.99 -17.87 1.33
C THR A 691 -32.01 -19.10 2.24
N ALA A 692 -33.18 -19.73 2.41
CA ALA A 692 -33.30 -20.94 3.20
C ALA A 692 -32.41 -22.10 2.68
N GLU A 693 -32.18 -22.14 1.36
CA GLU A 693 -31.27 -23.10 0.73
C GLU A 693 -29.82 -22.84 1.12
N ALA A 694 -29.35 -21.61 0.97
CA ALA A 694 -27.99 -21.21 1.33
C ALA A 694 -27.71 -21.44 2.82
N LYS A 695 -28.66 -21.07 3.71
CA LYS A 695 -28.56 -21.35 5.15
C LYS A 695 -28.41 -22.85 5.44
N ARG A 696 -29.17 -23.69 4.73
CA ARG A 696 -29.09 -25.15 4.93
C ARG A 696 -27.73 -25.73 4.53
N ARG A 697 -27.15 -25.27 3.42
CA ARG A 697 -25.83 -25.71 2.95
C ARG A 697 -24.71 -25.24 3.88
N LEU A 698 -24.79 -23.97 4.30
CA LEU A 698 -23.86 -23.42 5.28
C LEU A 698 -23.95 -24.21 6.60
N GLN A 699 -25.15 -24.48 7.11
CA GLN A 699 -25.31 -25.28 8.32
C GLN A 699 -24.75 -26.69 8.17
N ALA A 700 -24.95 -27.34 7.02
CA ALA A 700 -24.39 -28.67 6.78
C ALA A 700 -22.86 -28.67 6.82
N PHE A 701 -22.21 -27.66 6.23
CA PHE A 701 -20.75 -27.47 6.34
C PHE A 701 -20.29 -27.32 7.81
N LEU A 702 -21.03 -26.53 8.60
CA LEU A 702 -20.71 -26.33 10.03
C LEU A 702 -20.90 -27.62 10.84
N ASP A 703 -21.99 -28.35 10.60
CA ASP A 703 -22.33 -29.62 11.26
C ASP A 703 -21.32 -30.74 10.93
N ASP A 704 -20.73 -30.70 9.73
CA ASP A 704 -19.67 -31.62 9.30
C ASP A 704 -18.28 -31.26 9.88
N GLY A 705 -18.20 -30.24 10.73
CA GLY A 705 -16.99 -29.83 11.43
C GLY A 705 -16.12 -28.82 10.68
N GLY A 706 -16.66 -28.17 9.63
CA GLY A 706 -15.97 -27.12 8.90
C GLY A 706 -15.52 -25.98 9.81
N GLY A 707 -14.24 -25.60 9.75
CA GLY A 707 -13.67 -24.57 10.62
C GLY A 707 -14.16 -23.16 10.27
N VAL A 708 -14.22 -22.27 11.25
CA VAL A 708 -14.63 -20.87 11.04
C VAL A 708 -13.59 -19.90 11.60
N ILE A 709 -13.25 -18.88 10.81
CA ILE A 709 -12.42 -17.76 11.22
C ILE A 709 -13.21 -16.49 10.94
N THR A 710 -13.40 -15.65 11.94
CA THR A 710 -14.14 -14.39 11.77
C THR A 710 -13.29 -13.20 12.18
N ARG A 711 -13.57 -12.03 11.60
CA ARG A 711 -12.84 -10.80 11.90
C ARG A 711 -13.77 -9.59 12.00
N GLY A 712 -13.49 -8.70 12.95
CA GLY A 712 -14.16 -7.41 13.11
C GLY A 712 -15.66 -7.52 13.34
N GLY A 713 -16.38 -6.41 13.20
CA GLY A 713 -17.83 -6.35 13.43
C GLY A 713 -18.66 -7.26 12.52
N GLY A 714 -18.29 -7.36 11.22
CA GLY A 714 -18.98 -8.24 10.28
C GLY A 714 -18.83 -9.73 10.64
N GLY A 715 -17.63 -10.14 11.04
CA GLY A 715 -17.37 -11.48 11.55
C GLY A 715 -18.07 -11.77 12.88
N ALA A 716 -18.10 -10.80 13.80
CA ALA A 716 -18.81 -10.92 15.08
C ALA A 716 -20.32 -11.10 14.88
N ALA A 717 -20.94 -10.31 13.99
CA ALA A 717 -22.34 -10.45 13.62
C ALA A 717 -22.64 -11.82 13.00
N PHE A 718 -21.74 -12.32 12.14
CA PHE A 718 -21.87 -13.68 11.59
C PHE A 718 -21.82 -14.75 12.67
N ASN A 719 -20.90 -14.65 13.64
CA ASN A 719 -20.79 -15.60 14.75
C ASN A 719 -22.08 -15.68 15.58
N GLU A 720 -22.68 -14.52 15.89
CA GLU A 720 -23.96 -14.47 16.60
C GLU A 720 -25.08 -15.09 15.77
N ALA A 721 -25.22 -14.68 14.50
CA ALA A 721 -26.29 -15.13 13.62
C ALA A 721 -26.22 -16.62 13.28
N ALA A 722 -25.01 -17.19 13.18
CA ALA A 722 -24.76 -18.60 12.94
C ALA A 722 -24.75 -19.45 14.24
N GLY A 723 -24.85 -18.83 15.42
CA GLY A 723 -24.91 -19.54 16.71
C GLY A 723 -23.63 -20.31 17.04
N LEU A 724 -22.46 -19.74 16.73
CA LEU A 724 -21.16 -20.39 16.91
C LEU A 724 -20.66 -20.30 18.35
N LEU A 725 -19.85 -19.30 18.69
CA LEU A 725 -19.28 -19.14 20.03
C LEU A 725 -20.14 -18.22 20.89
N PRO A 726 -20.46 -18.63 22.14
CA PRO A 726 -21.22 -17.81 23.08
C PRO A 726 -20.34 -16.72 23.70
N VAL A 727 -20.25 -15.58 23.00
CA VAL A 727 -19.51 -14.39 23.42
C VAL A 727 -20.30 -13.13 23.11
N THR A 728 -20.01 -12.04 23.82
CA THR A 728 -20.53 -10.71 23.49
C THR A 728 -19.43 -9.90 22.83
N ALA A 729 -19.60 -9.54 21.56
CA ALA A 729 -18.72 -8.60 20.89
C ALA A 729 -19.07 -7.16 21.29
N VAL A 730 -18.04 -6.37 21.59
CA VAL A 730 -18.15 -4.95 21.89
C VAL A 730 -17.36 -4.19 20.83
N GLU A 731 -18.04 -3.33 20.08
CA GLU A 731 -17.41 -2.50 19.05
C GLU A 731 -16.93 -1.17 19.66
N GLY A 732 -15.69 -0.81 19.37
CA GLY A 732 -15.15 0.51 19.64
C GLY A 732 -15.66 1.55 18.65
N ARG A 733 -15.17 2.79 18.79
CA ARG A 733 -15.52 3.88 17.86
C ARG A 733 -15.10 3.52 16.42
N GLY A 734 -15.97 3.76 15.45
CA GLY A 734 -15.81 3.24 14.07
C GLY A 734 -14.60 3.78 13.29
N ASP A 735 -14.11 4.97 13.65
CA ASP A 735 -12.92 5.61 13.07
C ASP A 735 -11.64 5.38 13.90
N ALA A 736 -11.73 4.66 15.04
CA ALA A 736 -10.57 4.38 15.86
C ALA A 736 -9.63 3.42 15.16
N ASN A 737 -8.33 3.71 15.17
CA ASN A 737 -7.34 2.91 14.49
C ASN A 737 -5.93 3.12 15.06
N GLY A 738 -5.05 2.13 14.88
CA GLY A 738 -3.67 2.26 15.34
C GLY A 738 -2.97 0.95 15.68
N VAL A 739 -1.75 1.09 16.19
CA VAL A 739 -0.95 0.02 16.76
C VAL A 739 -1.34 -0.16 18.22
N VAL A 740 -1.66 -1.38 18.60
CA VAL A 740 -2.02 -1.74 19.97
C VAL A 740 -1.05 -2.73 20.58
N SER A 741 -0.76 -2.59 21.87
CA SER A 741 -0.11 -3.62 22.66
C SER A 741 -1.13 -4.68 23.07
N VAL A 742 -0.70 -5.94 22.95
CA VAL A 742 -1.48 -7.11 23.29
C VAL A 742 -0.67 -8.03 24.19
N THR A 743 -1.36 -8.84 24.98
CA THR A 743 -0.75 -9.87 25.82
C THR A 743 -1.33 -11.23 25.49
N ASP A 744 -0.55 -12.27 25.75
CA ASP A 744 -1.02 -13.65 25.61
C ASP A 744 -2.25 -13.90 26.49
N GLY A 745 -3.17 -14.70 25.95
CA GLY A 745 -4.33 -15.18 26.67
C GLY A 745 -4.03 -16.46 27.46
N GLU A 746 -5.09 -17.25 27.68
CA GLU A 746 -5.00 -18.57 28.31
C GLU A 746 -5.02 -19.70 27.27
N GLY A 747 -5.21 -19.35 25.99
CA GLY A 747 -5.23 -20.27 24.86
C GLY A 747 -3.84 -20.65 24.37
N GLY A 748 -3.82 -21.62 23.45
CA GLY A 748 -2.59 -22.15 22.82
C GLY A 748 -2.59 -22.04 21.30
N VAL A 749 -3.60 -21.39 20.71
CA VAL A 749 -3.73 -21.28 19.25
C VAL A 749 -2.71 -20.28 18.71
N LEU A 750 -2.44 -19.20 19.47
CA LEU A 750 -1.69 -18.03 19.02
C LEU A 750 -0.39 -17.76 19.82
N ASP A 751 0.22 -18.79 20.43
CA ASP A 751 1.39 -18.71 21.33
C ASP A 751 2.62 -17.96 20.78
N ARG A 752 2.70 -17.76 19.45
CA ARG A 752 3.83 -17.06 18.79
C ARG A 752 3.44 -15.71 18.18
N ALA A 753 2.24 -15.22 18.48
CA ALA A 753 1.81 -13.90 18.06
C ALA A 753 2.78 -12.82 18.61
N PRO A 754 3.05 -11.76 17.85
CA PRO A 754 3.84 -10.64 18.37
C PRO A 754 3.08 -9.89 19.48
N ALA A 755 3.83 -9.16 20.31
CA ALA A 755 3.29 -8.35 21.41
C ALA A 755 2.50 -7.10 20.95
N HIS A 756 2.43 -6.86 19.64
CA HIS A 756 1.71 -5.75 19.04
C HIS A 756 0.76 -6.27 17.97
N SER A 757 -0.40 -5.62 17.85
CA SER A 757 -1.37 -5.87 16.79
C SER A 757 -1.82 -4.55 16.17
N PHE A 758 -2.67 -4.64 15.15
CA PHE A 758 -3.26 -3.49 14.48
C PHE A 758 -4.78 -3.50 14.68
N VAL A 759 -5.38 -2.31 14.83
CA VAL A 759 -6.83 -2.14 14.90
C VAL A 759 -7.31 -1.08 13.93
N TYR A 760 -8.50 -1.30 13.40
CA TYR A 760 -9.29 -0.35 12.61
C TYR A 760 -10.76 -0.66 12.87
N SER A 761 -11.48 0.23 13.54
CA SER A 761 -12.76 -0.06 14.20
C SER A 761 -12.63 -1.26 15.18
N PRO A 762 -11.84 -1.14 16.28
CA PRO A 762 -11.49 -2.25 17.17
C PRO A 762 -12.72 -2.96 17.73
N VAL A 763 -12.61 -4.28 17.90
CA VAL A 763 -13.59 -5.11 18.61
C VAL A 763 -12.90 -5.86 19.75
N TRP A 764 -13.62 -6.08 20.84
CA TRP A 764 -13.21 -7.02 21.90
C TRP A 764 -14.38 -7.89 22.34
N PHE A 765 -14.06 -9.00 23.01
CA PHE A 765 -15.02 -10.01 23.41
C PHE A 765 -15.12 -10.09 24.92
N THR A 766 -16.35 -10.01 25.41
CA THR A 766 -16.71 -10.13 26.83
C THR A 766 -17.69 -11.28 27.02
N GLY A 767 -18.00 -11.61 28.27
CA GLY A 767 -19.01 -12.64 28.58
C GLY A 767 -18.64 -14.04 28.07
N LEU A 768 -17.35 -14.37 28.02
CA LEU A 768 -16.85 -15.65 27.52
C LEU A 768 -17.39 -16.80 28.37
N ALA A 769 -18.12 -17.74 27.74
CA ALA A 769 -18.51 -18.98 28.40
C ALA A 769 -17.31 -19.92 28.62
N ASP A 770 -17.46 -20.94 29.47
CA ASP A 770 -16.41 -21.92 29.77
C ASP A 770 -15.86 -22.67 28.53
N SER A 771 -16.63 -22.70 27.44
CA SER A 771 -16.22 -23.32 26.15
C SER A 771 -15.41 -22.40 25.24
N VAL A 772 -15.16 -21.16 25.67
CA VAL A 772 -14.47 -20.13 24.90
C VAL A 772 -13.19 -19.73 25.65
N THR A 773 -12.10 -19.67 24.91
CA THR A 773 -10.79 -19.31 25.44
C THR A 773 -10.35 -17.98 24.85
N ALA A 774 -9.84 -17.09 25.70
CA ALA A 774 -9.13 -15.90 25.23
C ALA A 774 -7.73 -16.33 24.74
N GLU A 775 -7.47 -16.17 23.44
CA GLU A 775 -6.16 -16.43 22.83
C GLU A 775 -5.24 -15.23 22.98
N GLN A 776 -5.81 -14.03 22.94
CA GLN A 776 -5.08 -12.78 23.06
C GLN A 776 -5.96 -11.75 23.78
N ARG A 777 -5.33 -10.85 24.54
CA ARG A 777 -5.98 -9.74 25.23
C ARG A 777 -5.35 -8.43 24.86
N TYR A 778 -6.14 -7.36 24.86
CA TYR A 778 -5.57 -6.01 24.85
C TYR A 778 -4.78 -5.78 26.15
N ALA A 779 -3.64 -5.08 26.06
CA ALA A 779 -2.85 -4.73 27.23
C ALA A 779 -3.61 -3.81 28.19
N ARG A 780 -3.05 -3.52 29.38
CA ARG A 780 -3.66 -2.56 30.32
C ARG A 780 -3.71 -1.13 29.78
N ASP A 781 -2.75 -0.81 28.93
CA ASP A 781 -2.68 0.43 28.17
C ASP A 781 -2.61 0.03 26.70
N PRO A 782 -3.76 -0.13 26.01
CA PRO A 782 -3.77 -0.78 24.71
C PRO A 782 -3.12 0.03 23.60
N LEU A 783 -3.33 1.34 23.54
CA LEU A 783 -2.94 2.14 22.37
C LEU A 783 -1.47 2.56 22.47
N VAL A 784 -0.66 2.08 21.53
CA VAL A 784 0.77 2.47 21.40
C VAL A 784 0.89 3.71 20.52
N ALA A 785 0.18 3.68 19.39
CA ALA A 785 0.13 4.77 18.44
C ALA A 785 -1.15 4.74 17.63
N GLY A 786 -1.65 5.91 17.27
CA GLY A 786 -2.85 6.07 16.47
C GLY A 786 -3.87 7.00 17.13
N HIS A 787 -5.14 6.74 16.86
CA HIS A 787 -6.27 7.55 17.32
C HIS A 787 -7.39 6.65 17.79
N TRP A 788 -7.70 6.69 19.08
CA TRP A 788 -8.79 5.94 19.67
C TRP A 788 -9.40 6.68 20.85
N LEU A 789 -10.43 7.47 20.55
CA LEU A 789 -11.28 8.07 21.57
C LEU A 789 -12.51 7.18 21.87
N PRO A 790 -13.07 7.25 23.09
CA PRO A 790 -14.39 6.69 23.34
C PRO A 790 -15.46 7.42 22.52
N GLY A 791 -16.55 6.73 22.20
CA GLY A 791 -17.77 7.36 21.68
C GLY A 791 -18.55 8.09 22.78
N GLU A 792 -19.77 8.55 22.47
CA GLU A 792 -20.59 9.33 23.41
C GLU A 792 -20.94 8.61 24.73
N ALA A 793 -20.94 7.26 24.74
CA ALA A 793 -21.33 6.47 25.89
C ALA A 793 -20.26 5.47 26.38
N ALA A 794 -19.41 4.96 25.49
CA ALA A 794 -18.51 3.84 25.71
C ALA A 794 -17.54 3.68 24.52
N GLY A 795 -16.71 2.65 24.49
CA GLY A 795 -16.04 2.21 23.25
C GLY A 795 -14.57 2.64 23.11
N GLY A 796 -13.95 3.14 24.18
CA GLY A 796 -12.55 3.62 24.18
C GLY A 796 -11.52 2.56 24.61
N PRO A 797 -10.22 2.87 24.51
CA PRO A 797 -9.14 1.93 24.86
C PRO A 797 -9.18 1.51 26.33
N ALA A 798 -9.65 2.38 27.22
CA ALA A 798 -9.79 2.06 28.65
C ALA A 798 -10.79 0.93 28.94
N GLU A 799 -11.81 0.74 28.08
CA GLU A 799 -12.79 -0.35 28.22
C GLU A 799 -12.31 -1.64 27.57
N ALA A 800 -11.53 -1.53 26.50
CA ALA A 800 -10.89 -2.68 25.87
C ALA A 800 -9.76 -3.26 26.74
N ALA A 801 -9.17 -2.47 27.63
CA ALA A 801 -8.01 -2.84 28.43
C ALA A 801 -8.21 -4.15 29.22
N GLY A 802 -7.39 -5.16 28.92
CA GLY A 802 -7.47 -6.50 29.53
C GLY A 802 -8.56 -7.42 28.98
N GLU A 803 -9.47 -6.91 28.14
CA GLU A 803 -10.49 -7.72 27.48
C GLU A 803 -9.90 -8.54 26.33
N ALA A 804 -10.61 -9.59 25.93
CA ALA A 804 -10.13 -10.50 24.90
C ALA A 804 -10.18 -9.82 23.51
N SER A 805 -9.02 -9.71 22.86
CA SER A 805 -8.89 -9.19 21.50
C SER A 805 -9.03 -10.30 20.46
N VAL A 806 -8.71 -11.54 20.82
CA VAL A 806 -8.93 -12.74 20.00
C VAL A 806 -9.41 -13.87 20.90
N VAL A 807 -10.45 -14.59 20.47
CA VAL A 807 -10.98 -15.75 21.19
C VAL A 807 -11.10 -16.95 20.27
N SER A 808 -11.00 -18.14 20.85
CA SER A 808 -11.23 -19.41 20.16
C SER A 808 -12.20 -20.28 20.94
N GLY A 809 -12.77 -21.30 20.30
CA GLY A 809 -13.61 -22.27 20.97
C GLY A 809 -14.19 -23.30 20.02
N VAL A 810 -14.93 -24.25 20.59
CA VAL A 810 -15.69 -25.25 19.83
C VAL A 810 -17.17 -24.99 20.08
N SER A 811 -17.93 -24.76 19.00
CA SER A 811 -19.37 -24.56 19.08
C SER A 811 -20.07 -25.83 19.61
N ALA A 812 -21.33 -25.72 20.03
CA ALA A 812 -22.11 -26.88 20.45
C ALA A 812 -22.27 -27.94 19.34
N GLY A 813 -22.17 -27.53 18.07
CA GLY A 813 -22.18 -28.41 16.89
C GLY A 813 -20.84 -29.06 16.57
N GLY A 814 -19.76 -28.75 17.29
CA GLY A 814 -18.42 -29.28 17.05
C GLY A 814 -17.54 -28.42 16.13
N THR A 815 -18.03 -27.27 15.67
CA THR A 815 -17.29 -26.36 14.80
C THR A 815 -16.21 -25.60 15.59
N ARG A 816 -14.95 -25.76 15.20
CA ARG A 816 -13.85 -24.94 15.73
C ARG A 816 -13.92 -23.53 15.13
N THR A 817 -13.95 -22.52 16.00
CA THR A 817 -14.12 -21.13 15.61
C THR A 817 -13.06 -20.25 16.25
N VAL A 818 -12.51 -19.30 15.50
CA VAL A 818 -11.63 -18.23 15.99
C VAL A 818 -12.20 -16.87 15.61
N LEU A 819 -12.30 -15.95 16.56
CA LEU A 819 -12.80 -14.58 16.36
C LEU A 819 -11.68 -13.58 16.62
N PHE A 820 -11.30 -12.82 15.58
CA PHE A 820 -10.38 -11.69 15.67
C PHE A 820 -11.14 -10.38 15.87
N GLY A 821 -10.83 -9.67 16.94
CA GLY A 821 -11.24 -8.29 17.15
C GLY A 821 -10.20 -7.26 16.68
N THR A 822 -9.00 -7.74 16.35
CA THR A 822 -7.92 -6.99 15.68
C THR A 822 -7.94 -7.22 14.16
N GLU A 823 -7.04 -6.52 13.46
CA GLU A 823 -7.01 -6.40 12.00
C GLU A 823 -5.71 -6.98 11.40
N PRO A 824 -5.47 -8.30 11.48
CA PRO A 824 -4.17 -8.90 11.14
C PRO A 824 -3.82 -8.94 9.64
N MET A 825 -4.74 -8.56 8.76
CA MET A 825 -4.54 -8.58 7.30
C MET A 825 -4.79 -7.22 6.62
N PHE A 826 -5.08 -6.17 7.42
CA PHE A 826 -5.51 -4.87 6.91
C PHE A 826 -4.54 -4.30 5.88
N ARG A 827 -5.03 -4.08 4.65
CA ARG A 827 -4.34 -3.44 3.53
C ARG A 827 -2.95 -4.03 3.21
N ASP A 828 -2.77 -5.33 3.46
CA ASP A 828 -1.47 -6.03 3.30
C ASP A 828 -0.30 -5.34 4.08
N HIS A 829 -0.63 -4.63 5.17
CA HIS A 829 0.33 -3.88 5.99
C HIS A 829 0.93 -4.68 7.15
N PRO A 830 0.16 -5.24 8.11
CA PRO A 830 0.76 -5.82 9.31
C PRO A 830 1.28 -7.25 9.07
N LYS A 831 2.29 -7.37 8.21
CA LYS A 831 2.85 -8.65 7.71
C LYS A 831 3.35 -9.59 8.80
N GLY A 832 3.74 -9.05 9.96
CA GLY A 832 4.13 -9.82 11.14
C GLY A 832 2.99 -10.60 11.79
N LEU A 833 1.74 -10.28 11.47
CA LEU A 833 0.54 -10.92 12.00
C LEU A 833 0.04 -12.10 11.15
N TYR A 834 0.60 -12.32 9.96
CA TYR A 834 0.04 -13.31 9.02
C TYR A 834 0.17 -14.76 9.51
N ALA A 835 1.24 -15.08 10.24
CA ALA A 835 1.39 -16.39 10.86
C ALA A 835 0.25 -16.68 11.87
N GLN A 836 -0.24 -15.64 12.58
CA GLN A 836 -1.34 -15.76 13.53
C GLN A 836 -2.65 -16.18 12.83
N VAL A 837 -2.92 -15.63 11.65
CA VAL A 837 -4.08 -16.01 10.83
C VAL A 837 -3.94 -17.45 10.33
N ALA A 838 -2.75 -17.84 9.87
CA ALA A 838 -2.49 -19.20 9.42
C ALA A 838 -2.62 -20.23 10.54
N ASP A 839 -2.14 -19.92 11.75
CA ASP A 839 -2.32 -20.76 12.93
C ASP A 839 -3.81 -20.95 13.28
N ALA A 840 -4.61 -19.89 13.19
CA ALA A 840 -6.06 -20.00 13.36
C ALA A 840 -6.71 -20.90 12.29
N VAL A 841 -6.30 -20.78 11.02
CA VAL A 841 -6.78 -21.64 9.92
C VAL A 841 -6.39 -23.10 10.16
N PHE A 842 -5.12 -23.39 10.46
CA PHE A 842 -4.68 -24.76 10.70
C PHE A 842 -5.36 -25.37 11.92
N TRP A 843 -5.50 -24.62 13.02
CA TRP A 843 -6.21 -25.10 14.20
C TRP A 843 -7.69 -25.35 13.94
N ALA A 844 -8.39 -24.45 13.23
CA ALA A 844 -9.80 -24.58 12.93
C ALA A 844 -10.11 -25.78 12.01
N THR A 845 -9.13 -26.22 11.21
CA THR A 845 -9.27 -27.30 10.22
C THR A 845 -8.69 -28.66 10.67
N SER A 846 -8.10 -28.73 11.87
CA SER A 846 -7.38 -29.91 12.39
C SER A 846 -8.26 -31.02 12.98
#